data_AF-A0A1E4FF54-F1
#
_entry.id   AF-A0A1E4FF54-F1
#
_cell.length_a   1.000
_cell.length_b   1.000
_cell.length_c   1.000
_cell.angle_alpha   90.00
_cell.angle_beta   90.00
_cell.angle_gamma   90.00
#
_symmetry.space_group_name_H-M   'P 1'
#
loop_
_entity.id
_entity.type
_entity.pdbx_description
1 polymer ?
#
loop_
_entity_poly.entity_id
_entity_poly.type
_entity_poly.pdbx_seq_one_letter_code
_entity_poly.pdbx_strand_id
1 'polypeptide(L)'
;MTRTGLVLATLFCTSCMSALAQPAPFDMTPESGLRVPVAPATNTPAPVQPVVVAPQRLERFLLPAASFRLAGEESRTAMVVYLTEAQANAPARLQFAYTNAVVVAPEISNLSISVNGTPVAREPIASPSAPRQIAVELPAGLLRQGANRIEFSATQRHRTDCSINSTYELWTDVVGSSATLSFEGANIGQVRQLADLAAIGVDATGATTVRMVVPALGEAEANRVAIRLAQQLALALRVRNLHVEQASTLSESAAPGVLDVVLGTVDQLPAELAEYGTQATSAPVTALAARPTGANTLVVSGPDWAAVAQAADSVLVAAPVAPDRPIIDLPDAIPLLQGGESVSLAALGQPTAEFNGRRFTANFQFMLPPDFYGTNYGEAELVLDAAYSSDVQPGSEIDIFTNGQIASATPLLRTDGGLLRNTVIRVPMTNLRPGRNEVAVVVNLNAQSDAICSAGWTGAAPVRFVFSSSTQFRMPEYARAAELPDLQLFTGSAWPYADAGEVPLLLGRGPDVTIAAMTLLARAAAASNTVLPVTIANEAQVQPGQDAIFVMAAPEMSAPTLARSGVTTSAQNIAAIEETAALDQFRSDGGQRNIFSGAADWVLQRVGLTLSDLRVLPESDMPYPVTNGSVVLAQARQPEGGLWTVLTGPDAATMRSGIARMTVTEQWRQVDGRVSMLGANDANVTAVPPRAPTLIQTQPVSVWNLRLVAANWFSGNILLFTAALAAMAVLLMAVTALVLVRVGRQK
;
A
#
# COMPACT_ATOMS: atom_id res chain seq x y z
N MET A 1 72.43 -1.99 14.21
CA MET A 1 72.13 -2.70 12.95
C MET A 1 71.21 -1.80 12.12
N THR A 2 71.75 -0.84 11.34
CA THR A 2 72.06 -0.97 9.89
C THR A 2 70.86 -1.44 9.07
N ARG A 3 70.35 -0.75 8.04
CA ARG A 3 70.73 0.53 7.41
C ARG A 3 69.65 0.81 6.32
N THR A 4 69.18 2.07 6.23
CA THR A 4 68.96 2.91 5.00
C THR A 4 68.21 2.36 3.77
N GLY A 5 67.34 3.09 3.08
CA GLY A 5 67.01 4.52 3.06
C GLY A 5 65.93 4.80 1.99
N LEU A 6 65.00 5.73 2.27
CA LEU A 6 64.84 7.09 1.67
C LEU A 6 64.07 7.11 0.32
N VAL A 7 62.83 7.65 0.26
CA VAL A 7 62.42 9.09 0.10
C VAL A 7 62.53 9.53 -1.37
N LEU A 8 61.67 10.36 -1.99
CA LEU A 8 60.35 10.96 -1.77
C LEU A 8 60.16 11.93 -2.98
N ALA A 9 58.91 12.16 -3.38
CA ALA A 9 58.35 13.46 -3.81
C ALA A 9 58.56 14.07 -5.23
N THR A 10 57.39 14.55 -5.74
CA THR A 10 57.09 15.84 -6.43
C THR A 10 57.56 16.02 -7.88
N LEU A 11 56.89 16.72 -8.81
CA LEU A 11 55.54 17.27 -9.06
C LEU A 11 55.61 17.87 -10.50
N PHE A 12 54.47 18.32 -11.07
CA PHE A 12 54.31 19.25 -12.21
C PHE A 12 54.27 18.77 -13.68
N CYS A 13 53.07 18.95 -14.25
CA CYS A 13 52.70 19.66 -15.49
C CYS A 13 52.85 19.07 -16.91
N THR A 14 51.80 19.41 -17.69
CA THR A 14 51.76 19.81 -19.11
C THR A 14 51.74 18.75 -20.22
N SER A 15 50.53 18.55 -20.75
CA SER A 15 50.11 18.82 -22.15
C SER A 15 50.88 18.21 -23.33
N CYS A 16 50.08 17.53 -24.16
CA CYS A 16 50.09 17.56 -25.63
C CYS A 16 51.32 17.03 -26.37
N MET A 17 51.20 15.85 -26.99
CA MET A 17 51.60 15.63 -28.39
C MET A 17 51.06 14.29 -28.93
N SER A 18 50.42 14.34 -30.09
CA SER A 18 50.25 13.22 -31.01
C SER A 18 50.63 13.70 -32.41
N ALA A 19 51.14 12.77 -33.21
CA ALA A 19 52.10 12.98 -34.29
C ALA A 19 51.59 13.69 -35.56
N LEU A 20 52.48 14.56 -36.07
CA LEU A 20 52.97 14.72 -37.45
C LEU A 20 52.16 14.11 -38.61
N ALA A 21 51.64 14.98 -39.48
CA ALA A 21 51.42 14.73 -40.91
C ALA A 21 52.05 15.87 -41.73
N GLN A 22 52.82 15.50 -42.76
CA GLN A 22 53.65 16.39 -43.60
C GLN A 22 52.82 17.23 -44.59
N PRO A 23 53.29 18.42 -45.01
CA PRO A 23 52.66 19.21 -46.07
C PRO A 23 53.20 18.83 -47.47
N ALA A 24 52.29 18.69 -48.44
CA ALA A 24 52.61 18.63 -49.87
C ALA A 24 52.63 20.04 -50.49
N PRO A 25 53.45 20.27 -51.54
CA PRO A 25 53.87 21.61 -51.95
C PRO A 25 52.89 22.35 -52.89
N PHE A 26 52.96 23.68 -52.84
CA PHE A 26 52.27 24.63 -53.71
C PHE A 26 52.58 24.40 -55.20
N ASP A 27 51.54 24.29 -56.03
CA ASP A 27 51.59 24.35 -57.49
C ASP A 27 51.23 25.77 -57.96
N MET A 28 52.13 26.36 -58.75
CA MET A 28 52.02 27.68 -59.36
C MET A 28 52.18 27.52 -60.88
N THR A 29 51.09 27.17 -61.56
CA THR A 29 50.99 27.20 -63.03
C THR A 29 49.95 28.25 -63.46
N PRO A 30 50.22 29.08 -64.50
CA PRO A 30 49.41 30.25 -64.80
C PRO A 30 48.18 29.92 -65.63
N GLU A 31 47.09 30.64 -65.35
CA GLU A 31 45.83 30.62 -66.09
C GLU A 31 46.04 30.88 -67.59
N SER A 32 45.56 29.96 -68.43
CA SER A 32 45.28 30.24 -69.84
C SER A 32 43.76 30.16 -70.06
N GLY A 33 43.19 31.29 -70.44
CA GLY A 33 41.76 31.49 -70.56
C GLY A 33 41.13 30.69 -71.69
N LEU A 34 40.18 29.83 -71.32
CA LEU A 34 39.09 29.38 -72.19
C LEU A 34 37.78 29.52 -71.40
N ARG A 35 37.11 30.67 -71.58
CA ARG A 35 35.73 30.86 -71.15
C ARG A 35 34.81 30.00 -72.04
N VAL A 36 34.28 28.92 -71.49
CA VAL A 36 33.08 28.28 -72.02
C VAL A 36 31.87 28.95 -71.35
N PRO A 37 30.88 29.49 -72.09
CA PRO A 37 29.67 30.02 -71.47
C PRO A 37 28.84 28.84 -70.94
N VAL A 38 28.78 28.70 -69.62
CA VAL A 38 27.83 27.80 -68.96
C VAL A 38 26.47 28.50 -68.94
N ALA A 39 25.47 27.85 -69.55
CA ALA A 39 24.09 28.30 -69.53
C ALA A 39 23.56 28.44 -68.08
N PRO A 40 22.61 29.35 -67.81
CA PRO A 40 22.09 29.55 -66.46
C PRO A 40 21.50 28.24 -65.93
N ALA A 41 22.07 27.72 -64.84
CA ALA A 41 21.53 26.59 -64.11
C ALA A 41 20.19 27.02 -63.50
N THR A 42 19.10 26.46 -64.03
CA THR A 42 17.81 26.44 -63.35
C THR A 42 18.00 25.72 -62.02
N ASN A 43 18.01 26.48 -60.91
CA ASN A 43 17.90 25.96 -59.56
C ASN A 43 16.56 25.25 -59.41
N THR A 44 16.54 23.96 -59.74
CA THR A 44 15.47 23.07 -59.32
C THR A 44 15.77 22.74 -57.87
N PRO A 45 14.90 23.09 -56.90
CA PRO A 45 15.11 22.69 -55.51
C PRO A 45 15.30 21.18 -55.46
N ALA A 46 16.38 20.72 -54.81
CA ALA A 46 16.51 19.30 -54.50
C ALA A 46 15.23 18.87 -53.76
N PRO A 47 14.59 17.74 -54.13
CA PRO A 47 13.45 17.25 -53.38
C PRO A 47 13.89 17.06 -51.94
N VAL A 48 13.29 17.82 -51.03
CA VAL A 48 13.45 17.62 -49.59
C VAL A 48 13.04 16.19 -49.35
N GLN A 49 14.01 15.30 -49.07
CA GLN A 49 13.69 13.96 -48.63
C GLN A 49 12.86 14.14 -47.37
N PRO A 50 11.61 13.64 -47.32
CA PRO A 50 10.82 13.74 -46.11
C PRO A 50 11.63 13.08 -45.00
N VAL A 51 11.97 13.85 -43.97
CA VAL A 51 12.57 13.33 -42.74
C VAL A 51 11.58 12.30 -42.22
N VAL A 52 11.90 11.02 -42.38
CA VAL A 52 11.12 9.94 -41.78
C VAL A 52 11.36 10.07 -40.29
N VAL A 53 10.43 10.75 -39.60
CA VAL A 53 10.43 10.84 -38.14
C VAL A 53 10.34 9.40 -37.64
N ALA A 54 11.41 8.92 -36.99
CA ALA A 54 11.40 7.60 -36.37
C ALA A 54 10.19 7.50 -35.42
N PRO A 55 9.41 6.40 -35.47
CA PRO A 55 8.27 6.25 -34.59
C PRO A 55 8.73 6.39 -33.14
N GLN A 56 8.00 7.17 -32.35
CA GLN A 56 8.30 7.27 -30.92
C GLN A 56 8.07 5.89 -30.31
N ARG A 57 8.98 5.48 -29.43
CA ARG A 57 8.81 4.29 -28.59
C ARG A 57 8.55 4.72 -27.16
N LEU A 58 7.53 4.16 -26.54
CA LEU A 58 7.19 4.40 -25.14
C LEU A 58 7.14 3.06 -24.42
N GLU A 59 7.72 3.01 -23.21
CA GLU A 59 7.62 1.87 -22.32
C GLU A 59 6.84 2.24 -21.07
N ARG A 60 5.92 1.36 -20.68
CA ARG A 60 5.11 1.47 -19.46
C ARG A 60 5.42 0.32 -18.54
N PHE A 61 5.88 0.59 -17.33
CA PHE A 61 6.05 -0.44 -16.32
C PHE A 61 4.70 -0.93 -15.81
N LEU A 62 4.62 -2.24 -15.62
CA LEU A 62 3.39 -2.93 -15.22
C LEU A 62 3.29 -3.11 -13.70
N LEU A 63 4.44 -3.34 -13.07
CA LEU A 63 4.49 -3.89 -11.73
C LEU A 63 4.58 -2.78 -10.67
N PRO A 64 3.72 -2.80 -9.64
CA PRO A 64 3.75 -1.85 -8.53
C PRO A 64 4.78 -2.24 -7.44
N ALA A 65 5.79 -3.03 -7.81
CA ALA A 65 6.85 -3.54 -6.96
C ALA A 65 8.06 -4.00 -7.81
N ALA A 66 9.23 -4.12 -7.16
CA ALA A 66 10.47 -4.56 -7.81
C ALA A 66 10.39 -5.98 -8.42
N SER A 67 9.54 -6.83 -7.88
CA SER A 67 9.18 -8.14 -8.45
C SER A 67 7.88 -8.63 -7.82
N PHE A 68 7.23 -9.62 -8.43
CA PHE A 68 6.20 -10.40 -7.75
C PHE A 68 6.46 -11.89 -7.96
N ARG A 69 6.02 -12.67 -6.98
CA ARG A 69 6.21 -14.12 -6.93
C ARG A 69 4.89 -14.84 -7.10
N LEU A 70 4.84 -15.72 -8.10
CA LEU A 70 3.78 -16.71 -8.27
C LEU A 70 4.21 -17.98 -7.53
N ALA A 71 3.82 -18.11 -6.26
CA ALA A 71 4.19 -19.20 -5.37
C ALA A 71 3.17 -20.34 -5.35
N GLY A 72 3.63 -21.57 -5.19
CA GLY A 72 2.79 -22.75 -5.11
C GLY A 72 2.41 -23.34 -6.45
N GLU A 73 1.50 -24.31 -6.41
CA GLU A 73 1.06 -25.07 -7.59
C GLU A 73 0.09 -24.29 -8.48
N GLU A 74 -0.69 -23.38 -7.90
CA GLU A 74 -1.53 -22.42 -8.61
C GLU A 74 -1.39 -21.05 -7.97
N SER A 75 -1.09 -20.06 -8.81
CA SER A 75 -0.96 -18.69 -8.36
C SER A 75 -1.36 -17.74 -9.48
N ARG A 76 -1.95 -16.61 -9.10
CA ARG A 76 -2.39 -15.58 -10.03
C ARG A 76 -2.17 -14.21 -9.44
N THR A 77 -1.80 -13.28 -10.30
CA THR A 77 -1.63 -11.87 -9.94
C THR A 77 -2.11 -11.02 -11.10
N ALA A 78 -3.02 -10.10 -10.82
CA ALA A 78 -3.57 -9.17 -11.79
C ALA A 78 -3.24 -7.74 -11.39
N MET A 79 -3.05 -6.90 -12.40
CA MET A 79 -2.78 -5.47 -12.27
C MET A 79 -3.51 -4.72 -13.37
N VAL A 80 -3.58 -3.40 -13.22
CA VAL A 80 -4.21 -2.51 -14.20
C VAL A 80 -3.16 -1.62 -14.82
N VAL A 81 -3.24 -1.38 -16.12
CA VAL A 81 -2.46 -0.33 -16.79
C VAL A 81 -3.42 0.67 -17.40
N TYR A 82 -3.19 1.94 -17.10
CA TYR A 82 -3.94 3.04 -17.69
C TYR A 82 -3.27 3.51 -18.98
N LEU A 83 -4.05 3.64 -20.04
CA LEU A 83 -3.58 4.04 -21.36
C LEU A 83 -4.39 5.25 -21.88
N THR A 84 -3.70 6.16 -22.55
CA THR A 84 -4.37 7.19 -23.36
C THR A 84 -5.01 6.58 -24.61
N GLU A 85 -5.91 7.29 -25.26
CA GLU A 85 -6.50 6.85 -26.54
C GLU A 85 -5.44 6.56 -27.61
N ALA A 86 -4.41 7.40 -27.71
CA ALA A 86 -3.31 7.20 -28.66
C ALA A 86 -2.49 5.94 -28.36
N GLN A 87 -2.28 5.62 -27.07
CA GLN A 87 -1.55 4.42 -26.65
C GLN A 87 -2.39 3.16 -26.88
N ALA A 88 -3.68 3.19 -26.57
CA ALA A 88 -4.58 2.05 -26.75
C ALA A 88 -4.73 1.62 -28.21
N ASN A 89 -4.63 2.58 -29.15
CA ASN A 89 -4.71 2.33 -30.59
C ASN A 89 -3.35 2.03 -31.25
N ALA A 90 -2.24 2.16 -30.53
CA ALA A 90 -0.91 1.90 -31.07
C ALA A 90 -0.56 0.39 -31.02
N PRO A 91 0.26 -0.12 -31.94
CA PRO A 91 0.90 -1.43 -31.81
C PRO A 91 1.60 -1.55 -30.46
N ALA A 92 1.24 -2.60 -29.70
CA ALA A 92 1.71 -2.80 -28.35
C ALA A 92 2.35 -4.18 -28.21
N ARG A 93 3.51 -4.22 -27.57
CA ARG A 93 4.25 -5.44 -27.26
C ARG A 93 4.46 -5.52 -25.75
N LEU A 94 3.93 -6.59 -25.16
CA LEU A 94 4.14 -6.95 -23.77
C LEU A 94 5.49 -7.65 -23.63
N GLN A 95 6.35 -7.17 -22.74
CA GLN A 95 7.66 -7.73 -22.46
C GLN A 95 7.78 -7.99 -20.96
N PHE A 96 8.39 -9.11 -20.57
CA PHE A 96 8.72 -9.40 -19.18
C PHE A 96 9.82 -10.48 -19.11
N ALA A 97 10.54 -10.53 -18.01
CA ALA A 97 11.47 -11.60 -17.70
C ALA A 97 11.02 -12.35 -16.45
N TYR A 98 11.18 -13.67 -16.49
CA TYR A 98 10.91 -14.54 -15.34
C TYR A 98 12.05 -15.51 -15.05
N THR A 99 12.14 -15.88 -13.78
CA THR A 99 12.92 -17.02 -13.27
C THR A 99 12.00 -17.93 -12.48
N ASN A 100 12.39 -19.19 -12.30
CA ASN A 100 11.61 -20.13 -11.52
C ASN A 100 12.49 -21.05 -10.68
N ALA A 101 11.87 -21.77 -9.74
CA ALA A 101 12.57 -22.77 -8.97
C ALA A 101 13.09 -23.91 -9.86
N VAL A 102 14.31 -24.41 -9.57
CA VAL A 102 14.95 -25.54 -10.28
C VAL A 102 14.08 -26.80 -10.25
N VAL A 103 13.27 -26.94 -9.21
CA VAL A 103 12.40 -28.09 -8.96
C VAL A 103 11.10 -28.08 -9.77
N VAL A 104 10.78 -27.00 -10.47
CA VAL A 104 9.60 -26.94 -11.37
C VAL A 104 9.82 -27.89 -12.56
N ALA A 105 8.79 -28.66 -12.91
CA ALA A 105 8.75 -29.54 -14.07
C ALA A 105 8.25 -28.78 -15.33
N PRO A 106 9.13 -28.42 -16.29
CA PRO A 106 8.75 -27.59 -17.43
C PRO A 106 7.74 -28.25 -18.38
N GLU A 107 7.69 -29.59 -18.39
CA GLU A 107 6.86 -30.37 -19.30
C GLU A 107 5.36 -30.27 -18.98
N ILE A 108 5.03 -29.93 -17.73
CA ILE A 108 3.66 -29.89 -17.18
C ILE A 108 3.35 -28.59 -16.41
N SER A 109 4.26 -27.62 -16.43
CA SER A 109 4.10 -26.33 -15.75
C SER A 109 4.04 -25.20 -16.77
N ASN A 110 3.04 -24.35 -16.66
CA ASN A 110 2.80 -23.27 -17.62
C ASN A 110 2.57 -21.93 -16.93
N LEU A 111 3.17 -20.88 -17.52
CA LEU A 111 2.86 -19.49 -17.25
C LEU A 111 1.91 -18.99 -18.35
N SER A 112 0.70 -18.60 -17.99
CA SER A 112 -0.27 -18.00 -18.91
C SER A 112 -0.47 -16.52 -18.59
N ILE A 113 -0.66 -15.74 -19.64
CA ILE A 113 -0.90 -14.30 -19.56
C ILE A 113 -2.22 -13.98 -20.25
N SER A 114 -3.06 -13.19 -19.60
CA SER A 114 -4.28 -12.64 -20.20
C SER A 114 -4.33 -11.12 -20.08
N VAL A 115 -4.93 -10.48 -21.10
CA VAL A 115 -5.19 -9.04 -21.13
C VAL A 115 -6.69 -8.85 -21.33
N ASN A 116 -7.33 -8.10 -20.44
CA ASN A 116 -8.78 -7.89 -20.42
C ASN A 116 -9.57 -9.21 -20.50
N GLY A 117 -9.06 -10.27 -19.86
CA GLY A 117 -9.65 -11.62 -19.86
C GLY A 117 -9.38 -12.45 -21.11
N THR A 118 -8.72 -11.90 -22.13
CA THR A 118 -8.34 -12.64 -23.34
C THR A 118 -6.94 -13.21 -23.17
N PRO A 119 -6.72 -14.53 -23.31
CA PRO A 119 -5.39 -15.13 -23.22
C PRO A 119 -4.52 -14.68 -24.41
N VAL A 120 -3.31 -14.18 -24.12
CA VAL A 120 -2.38 -13.67 -25.14
C VAL A 120 -1.12 -14.53 -25.28
N ALA A 121 -0.72 -15.23 -24.22
CA ALA A 121 0.44 -16.10 -24.23
C ALA A 121 0.31 -17.26 -23.24
N ARG A 122 0.98 -18.36 -23.57
CA ARG A 122 1.15 -19.52 -22.69
C ARG A 122 2.53 -20.12 -22.97
N GLU A 123 3.39 -20.10 -21.96
CA GLU A 123 4.77 -20.56 -22.05
C GLU A 123 5.06 -21.65 -21.01
N PRO A 124 5.85 -22.68 -21.35
CA PRO A 124 6.36 -23.62 -20.37
C PRO A 124 7.33 -22.93 -19.39
N ILE A 125 7.23 -23.27 -18.10
CA ILE A 125 8.10 -22.70 -17.06
C ILE A 125 9.43 -23.47 -17.04
N ALA A 126 10.46 -22.91 -17.68
CA ALA A 126 11.69 -23.63 -18.03
C ALA A 126 13.00 -22.83 -17.81
N SER A 127 13.00 -21.83 -16.94
CA SER A 127 14.07 -20.82 -16.82
C SER A 127 14.69 -20.74 -15.40
N PRO A 128 15.28 -21.83 -14.87
CA PRO A 128 15.77 -21.84 -13.49
C PRO A 128 17.17 -21.22 -13.30
N SER A 129 17.98 -21.13 -14.35
CA SER A 129 19.38 -20.69 -14.25
C SER A 129 19.60 -19.20 -14.48
N ALA A 130 18.74 -18.57 -15.29
CA ALA A 130 18.82 -17.15 -15.64
C ALA A 130 17.44 -16.63 -16.06
N PRO A 131 17.17 -15.32 -15.88
CA PRO A 131 15.92 -14.71 -16.35
C PRO A 131 15.73 -14.90 -17.86
N ARG A 132 14.61 -15.48 -18.27
CA ARG A 132 14.21 -15.59 -19.68
C ARG A 132 13.27 -14.46 -20.03
N GLN A 133 13.61 -13.70 -21.07
CA GLN A 133 12.74 -12.67 -21.63
C GLN A 133 11.66 -13.30 -22.52
N ILE A 134 10.43 -12.85 -22.33
CA ILE A 134 9.28 -13.17 -23.16
C ILE A 134 8.78 -11.85 -23.76
N ALA A 135 8.48 -11.86 -25.05
CA ALA A 135 7.92 -10.74 -25.78
C ALA A 135 6.70 -11.23 -26.57
N VAL A 136 5.55 -10.60 -26.34
CA VAL A 136 4.26 -10.96 -26.91
C VAL A 136 3.68 -9.76 -27.62
N GLU A 137 3.43 -9.88 -28.92
CA GLU A 137 2.67 -8.88 -29.68
C GLU A 137 1.20 -8.95 -29.28
N LEU A 138 0.62 -7.81 -28.90
CA LEU A 138 -0.80 -7.77 -28.55
C LEU A 138 -1.64 -7.53 -29.81
N PRO A 139 -2.73 -8.30 -30.02
CA PRO A 139 -3.68 -8.05 -31.09
C PRO A 139 -4.28 -6.64 -31.03
N ALA A 140 -4.48 -6.01 -32.20
CA ALA A 140 -5.16 -4.73 -32.29
C ALA A 140 -6.59 -4.80 -31.73
N GLY A 141 -7.02 -3.76 -31.03
CA GLY A 141 -8.35 -3.67 -30.40
C GLY A 141 -8.48 -4.41 -29.07
N LEU A 142 -7.42 -5.06 -28.57
CA LEU A 142 -7.43 -5.70 -27.25
C LEU A 142 -7.32 -4.69 -26.10
N LEU A 143 -6.53 -3.63 -26.32
CA LEU A 143 -6.35 -2.52 -25.38
C LEU A 143 -7.44 -1.46 -25.57
N ARG A 144 -7.77 -0.76 -24.50
CA ARG A 144 -8.81 0.30 -24.45
C ARG A 144 -8.22 1.56 -23.80
N GLN A 145 -8.79 2.73 -24.11
CA GLN A 145 -8.49 3.93 -23.33
C GLN A 145 -8.90 3.72 -21.87
N GLY A 146 -8.09 4.18 -20.93
CA GLY A 146 -8.29 3.99 -19.50
C GLY A 146 -7.72 2.65 -19.01
N ALA A 147 -8.42 2.02 -18.06
CA ALA A 147 -7.95 0.84 -17.34
C ALA A 147 -7.94 -0.43 -18.22
N ASN A 148 -6.80 -1.13 -18.25
CA ASN A 148 -6.63 -2.44 -18.88
C ASN A 148 -6.08 -3.45 -17.88
N ARG A 149 -6.77 -4.57 -17.69
CA ARG A 149 -6.38 -5.63 -16.74
C ARG A 149 -5.37 -6.56 -17.40
N ILE A 150 -4.22 -6.77 -16.77
CA ILE A 150 -3.22 -7.75 -17.18
C ILE A 150 -3.08 -8.76 -16.04
N GLU A 151 -3.23 -10.04 -16.33
CA GLU A 151 -3.13 -11.12 -15.36
C GLU A 151 -2.06 -12.13 -15.76
N PHE A 152 -1.20 -12.45 -14.79
CA PHE A 152 -0.24 -13.54 -14.86
C PHE A 152 -0.76 -14.68 -14.00
N SER A 153 -0.84 -15.88 -14.57
CA SER A 153 -1.24 -17.10 -13.87
C SER A 153 -0.20 -18.19 -14.07
N ALA A 154 0.30 -18.77 -12.99
CA ALA A 154 1.22 -19.90 -13.04
C ALA A 154 0.52 -21.18 -12.57
N THR A 155 0.71 -22.24 -13.33
CA THR A 155 0.40 -23.62 -12.95
C THR A 155 1.73 -24.35 -12.87
N GLN A 156 2.11 -24.80 -11.67
CA GLN A 156 3.45 -25.34 -11.40
C GLN A 156 3.33 -26.73 -10.81
N ARG A 157 4.21 -27.64 -11.20
CA ARG A 157 4.31 -28.97 -10.62
C ARG A 157 5.77 -29.26 -10.30
N HIS A 158 6.00 -29.96 -9.20
CA HIS A 158 7.33 -30.36 -8.79
C HIS A 158 7.81 -31.56 -9.63
N ARG A 159 9.10 -31.59 -9.97
CA ARG A 159 9.67 -32.57 -10.91
C ARG A 159 9.82 -33.99 -10.34
N THR A 160 10.07 -34.10 -9.03
CA THR A 160 10.46 -35.38 -8.41
C THR A 160 9.76 -35.69 -7.09
N ASP A 161 8.90 -34.80 -6.61
CA ASP A 161 8.25 -34.91 -5.30
C ASP A 161 6.77 -34.57 -5.50
N CYS A 162 5.93 -35.36 -4.88
CA CYS A 162 4.48 -35.25 -4.95
C CYS A 162 3.88 -35.07 -3.55
N SER A 163 4.67 -34.54 -2.61
CA SER A 163 4.23 -34.14 -1.27
C SER A 163 3.65 -32.73 -1.27
N ILE A 164 2.76 -32.43 -0.31
CA ILE A 164 2.28 -31.06 -0.07
C ILE A 164 3.45 -30.12 0.28
N ASN A 165 4.46 -30.60 1.03
CA ASN A 165 5.63 -29.81 1.41
C ASN A 165 6.41 -29.29 0.20
N SER A 166 6.57 -30.13 -0.83
CA SER A 166 7.26 -29.74 -2.08
C SER A 166 6.61 -28.55 -2.79
N THR A 167 5.30 -28.33 -2.57
CA THR A 167 4.58 -27.22 -3.20
C THR A 167 5.04 -25.85 -2.71
N TYR A 168 5.61 -25.76 -1.50
CA TYR A 168 6.17 -24.52 -0.97
C TYR A 168 7.52 -24.14 -1.61
N GLU A 169 8.17 -25.09 -2.28
CA GLU A 169 9.41 -24.85 -3.04
C GLU A 169 9.13 -24.37 -4.48
N LEU A 170 7.87 -24.43 -4.93
CA LEU A 170 7.45 -23.99 -6.25
C LEU A 170 7.25 -22.48 -6.27
N TRP A 171 7.97 -21.81 -7.15
CA TRP A 171 7.80 -20.39 -7.39
C TRP A 171 8.27 -20.01 -8.79
N THR A 172 7.62 -18.98 -9.33
CA THR A 172 8.05 -18.25 -10.52
C THR A 172 8.06 -16.76 -10.20
N ASP A 173 9.21 -16.13 -10.32
CA ASP A 173 9.38 -14.70 -10.07
C ASP A 173 9.40 -13.94 -11.39
N VAL A 174 8.61 -12.86 -11.46
CA VAL A 174 8.63 -11.93 -12.58
C VAL A 174 9.33 -10.65 -12.13
N VAL A 175 10.33 -10.21 -12.89
CA VAL A 175 11.16 -9.07 -12.54
C VAL A 175 10.47 -7.76 -12.93
N GLY A 176 10.22 -6.88 -11.95
CA GLY A 176 9.59 -5.56 -12.06
C GLY A 176 10.09 -4.73 -13.21
N SER A 177 11.41 -4.49 -13.22
CA SER A 177 12.09 -3.63 -14.19
C SER A 177 12.09 -4.15 -15.63
N SER A 178 11.70 -5.41 -15.85
CA SER A 178 11.58 -6.00 -17.19
C SER A 178 10.15 -6.08 -17.70
N ALA A 179 9.17 -6.00 -16.79
CA ALA A 179 7.76 -6.14 -17.09
C ALA A 179 7.20 -4.82 -17.62
N THR A 180 7.19 -4.68 -18.95
CA THR A 180 6.78 -3.46 -19.63
C THR A 180 5.79 -3.71 -20.75
N LEU A 181 4.94 -2.72 -20.99
CA LEU A 181 4.17 -2.61 -22.22
C LEU A 181 4.82 -1.54 -23.09
N SER A 182 5.40 -1.98 -24.21
CA SER A 182 6.07 -1.13 -25.18
C SER A 182 5.12 -0.77 -26.32
N PHE A 183 5.12 0.49 -26.73
CA PHE A 183 4.28 1.04 -27.78
C PHE A 183 5.14 1.70 -28.86
N GLU A 184 4.70 1.62 -30.10
CA GLU A 184 5.32 2.33 -31.22
C GLU A 184 4.26 3.14 -31.97
N GLY A 185 4.46 4.45 -32.13
CA GLY A 185 3.45 5.29 -32.76
C GLY A 185 3.70 6.79 -32.64
N ALA A 186 2.76 7.57 -33.17
CA ALA A 186 2.77 9.02 -33.03
C ALA A 186 1.93 9.46 -31.83
N ASN A 187 2.36 10.53 -31.15
CA ASN A 187 1.65 11.12 -30.00
C ASN A 187 1.44 10.17 -28.80
N ILE A 188 2.24 9.12 -28.69
CA ILE A 188 2.12 8.16 -27.57
C ILE A 188 2.87 8.64 -26.31
N GLY A 189 3.88 9.49 -26.46
CA GLY A 189 4.83 9.82 -25.38
C GLY A 189 4.32 10.76 -24.28
N GLN A 190 3.15 11.36 -24.42
CA GLN A 190 2.65 12.37 -23.48
C GLN A 190 1.18 12.15 -23.12
N VAL A 191 0.86 12.42 -21.87
CA VAL A 191 -0.53 12.54 -21.41
C VAL A 191 -0.98 13.98 -21.68
N ARG A 192 -2.10 14.16 -22.40
CA ARG A 192 -2.60 15.49 -22.81
C ARG A 192 -3.93 15.87 -22.17
N GLN A 193 -4.65 14.90 -21.62
CA GLN A 193 -5.95 15.10 -20.98
C GLN A 193 -5.84 14.82 -19.48
N LEU A 194 -6.54 15.61 -18.67
CA LEU A 194 -6.58 15.40 -17.21
C LEU A 194 -7.26 14.08 -16.84
N ALA A 195 -8.26 13.64 -17.62
CA ALA A 195 -8.93 12.34 -17.41
C ALA A 195 -7.97 11.14 -17.53
N ASP A 196 -6.90 11.30 -18.30
CA ASP A 196 -5.88 10.28 -18.54
C ASP A 196 -4.70 10.37 -17.54
N LEU A 197 -4.79 11.16 -16.46
CA LEU A 197 -3.69 11.31 -15.48
C LEU A 197 -3.16 9.96 -14.95
N ALA A 198 -4.02 8.98 -14.73
CA ALA A 198 -3.60 7.64 -14.30
C ALA A 198 -2.66 6.95 -15.32
N ALA A 199 -2.69 7.35 -16.60
CA ALA A 199 -1.79 6.85 -17.62
C ALA A 199 -0.34 7.31 -17.45
N ILE A 200 -0.04 8.25 -16.53
CA ILE A 200 1.36 8.51 -16.11
C ILE A 200 2.04 7.22 -15.65
N GLY A 201 1.27 6.34 -14.98
CA GLY A 201 1.72 5.02 -14.56
C GLY A 201 2.79 5.07 -13.48
N VAL A 202 3.58 3.99 -13.41
CA VAL A 202 4.65 3.80 -12.42
C VAL A 202 6.01 3.71 -13.10
N ASP A 203 7.06 3.90 -12.31
CA ASP A 203 8.45 3.68 -12.69
C ASP A 203 8.86 2.19 -12.53
N ALA A 204 10.15 1.90 -12.73
CA ALA A 204 10.69 0.54 -12.61
C ALA A 204 10.62 -0.05 -11.18
N THR A 205 10.40 0.78 -10.17
CA THR A 205 10.21 0.36 -8.76
C THR A 205 8.75 0.16 -8.40
N GLY A 206 7.82 0.59 -9.27
CA GLY A 206 6.39 0.55 -9.02
C GLY A 206 5.86 1.77 -8.27
N ALA A 207 6.61 2.88 -8.25
CA ALA A 207 6.22 4.14 -7.66
C ALA A 207 5.88 5.18 -8.72
N THR A 208 5.05 6.15 -8.36
CA THR A 208 4.82 7.36 -9.16
C THR A 208 5.40 8.54 -8.40
N THR A 209 6.25 9.32 -9.05
CA THR A 209 6.89 10.49 -8.46
C THR A 209 6.25 11.77 -8.97
N VAL A 210 5.68 12.52 -8.05
CA VAL A 210 5.15 13.87 -8.29
C VAL A 210 6.19 14.89 -7.82
N ARG A 211 6.75 15.61 -8.80
CA ARG A 211 7.74 16.67 -8.60
C ARG A 211 7.02 18.01 -8.49
N MET A 212 6.90 18.52 -7.28
CA MET A 212 6.25 19.78 -6.98
C MET A 212 7.20 20.94 -7.28
N VAL A 213 6.93 21.68 -8.36
CA VAL A 213 7.62 22.92 -8.75
C VAL A 213 6.77 24.09 -8.28
N VAL A 214 7.00 24.50 -7.03
CA VAL A 214 6.20 25.53 -6.33
C VAL A 214 7.15 26.59 -5.75
N PRO A 215 7.36 27.73 -6.43
CA PRO A 215 8.32 28.75 -5.97
C PRO A 215 7.99 29.31 -4.58
N ALA A 216 6.70 29.44 -4.25
CA ALA A 216 6.20 29.96 -2.98
C ALA A 216 5.99 28.87 -1.91
N LEU A 217 6.58 27.68 -2.06
CA LEU A 217 6.43 26.61 -1.07
C LEU A 217 7.00 27.06 0.29
N GLY A 218 6.19 26.97 1.34
CA GLY A 218 6.48 27.55 2.65
C GLY A 218 5.57 28.72 3.02
N GLU A 219 4.92 29.37 2.03
CA GLU A 219 3.87 30.36 2.27
C GLU A 219 2.52 29.70 2.61
N ALA A 220 1.69 30.34 3.44
CA ALA A 220 0.46 29.74 3.95
C ALA A 220 -0.54 29.34 2.85
N GLU A 221 -0.84 30.24 1.91
CA GLU A 221 -1.78 29.96 0.83
C GLU A 221 -1.23 28.93 -0.16
N ALA A 222 0.07 29.01 -0.50
CA ALA A 222 0.73 28.04 -1.35
C ALA A 222 0.69 26.63 -0.74
N ASN A 223 1.01 26.52 0.56
CA ASN A 223 0.95 25.26 1.30
C ASN A 223 -0.48 24.68 1.31
N ARG A 224 -1.48 25.53 1.56
CA ARG A 224 -2.90 25.11 1.59
C ARG A 224 -3.32 24.48 0.25
N VAL A 225 -3.00 25.14 -0.86
CA VAL A 225 -3.36 24.64 -2.19
C VAL A 225 -2.52 23.43 -2.60
N ALA A 226 -1.21 23.43 -2.30
CA ALA A 226 -0.34 22.29 -2.59
C ALA A 226 -0.79 21.01 -1.87
N ILE A 227 -1.10 21.09 -0.57
CA ILE A 227 -1.58 19.95 0.23
C ILE A 227 -2.89 19.40 -0.32
N ARG A 228 -3.82 20.29 -0.72
CA ARG A 228 -5.07 19.87 -1.36
C ARG A 228 -4.83 19.19 -2.70
N LEU A 229 -3.96 19.76 -3.55
CA LEU A 229 -3.63 19.20 -4.86
C LEU A 229 -2.94 17.84 -4.74
N ALA A 230 -2.05 17.64 -3.77
CA ALA A 230 -1.40 16.34 -3.52
C ALA A 230 -2.43 15.23 -3.23
N GLN A 231 -3.46 15.52 -2.44
CA GLN A 231 -4.56 14.59 -2.19
C GLN A 231 -5.36 14.28 -3.47
N GLN A 232 -5.68 15.32 -4.26
CA GLN A 232 -6.38 15.16 -5.53
C GLN A 232 -5.58 14.31 -6.53
N LEU A 233 -4.26 14.50 -6.59
CA LEU A 233 -3.37 13.71 -7.44
C LEU A 233 -3.29 12.27 -6.97
N ALA A 234 -3.23 12.00 -5.66
CA ALA A 234 -3.25 10.64 -5.12
C ALA A 234 -4.51 9.87 -5.56
N LEU A 235 -5.66 10.55 -5.60
CA LEU A 235 -6.92 9.99 -6.09
C LEU A 235 -6.95 9.85 -7.61
N ALA A 236 -6.49 10.85 -8.35
CA ALA A 236 -6.55 10.89 -9.81
C ALA A 236 -5.57 9.93 -10.50
N LEU A 237 -4.39 9.71 -9.91
CA LEU A 237 -3.34 8.86 -10.48
C LEU A 237 -3.61 7.35 -10.29
N ARG A 238 -4.41 6.97 -9.29
CA ARG A 238 -4.80 5.57 -9.00
C ARG A 238 -3.61 4.62 -8.81
N VAL A 239 -2.57 5.10 -8.14
CA VAL A 239 -1.31 4.39 -7.92
C VAL A 239 -1.18 3.87 -6.49
N ARG A 240 -0.44 2.78 -6.33
CA ARG A 240 -0.20 2.14 -5.03
C ARG A 240 0.74 2.96 -4.14
N ASN A 241 1.83 3.47 -4.70
CA ASN A 241 2.85 4.23 -3.99
C ASN A 241 3.07 5.56 -4.72
N LEU A 242 2.72 6.66 -4.05
CA LEU A 242 2.94 8.02 -4.55
C LEU A 242 4.06 8.68 -3.75
N HIS A 243 5.14 9.04 -4.43
CA HIS A 243 6.23 9.82 -3.86
C HIS A 243 6.04 11.28 -4.23
N VAL A 244 6.06 12.17 -3.24
CA VAL A 244 5.99 13.62 -3.45
C VAL A 244 7.34 14.21 -3.10
N GLU A 245 7.93 14.94 -4.03
CA GLU A 245 9.19 15.64 -3.82
C GLU A 245 9.14 17.08 -4.31
N GLN A 246 9.98 17.94 -3.73
CA GLN A 246 10.15 19.30 -4.22
C GLN A 246 11.16 19.32 -5.37
N ALA A 247 10.86 20.08 -6.41
CA ALA A 247 11.78 20.38 -7.50
C ALA A 247 11.83 21.89 -7.75
N SER A 248 13.00 22.39 -8.15
CA SER A 248 13.18 23.80 -8.54
C SER A 248 13.09 24.02 -10.05
N THR A 249 13.25 22.95 -10.84
CA THR A 249 13.23 22.97 -12.30
C THR A 249 12.40 21.83 -12.87
N LEU A 250 11.89 22.05 -14.09
CA LEU A 250 11.18 21.04 -14.86
C LEU A 250 12.13 19.96 -15.37
N SER A 251 11.59 18.77 -15.58
CA SER A 251 12.31 17.62 -16.11
C SER A 251 12.78 17.89 -17.55
N GLU A 252 14.06 17.60 -17.79
CA GLU A 252 14.72 17.79 -19.09
C GLU A 252 14.35 16.71 -20.11
N SER A 253 13.78 15.59 -19.67
CA SER A 253 13.33 14.48 -20.52
C SER A 253 12.14 13.75 -19.90
N ALA A 254 11.41 13.01 -20.73
CA ALA A 254 10.36 12.10 -20.28
C ALA A 254 10.95 10.97 -19.43
N ALA A 255 10.40 10.77 -18.23
CA ALA A 255 10.71 9.65 -17.37
C ALA A 255 9.44 8.85 -17.03
N PRO A 256 9.48 7.51 -17.01
CA PRO A 256 8.34 6.67 -16.62
C PRO A 256 7.91 6.96 -15.18
N GLY A 257 6.60 7.06 -14.93
CA GLY A 257 6.06 7.29 -13.59
C GLY A 257 6.37 8.67 -12.99
N VAL A 258 6.88 9.63 -13.77
CA VAL A 258 7.19 10.99 -13.28
C VAL A 258 6.19 12.01 -13.83
N LEU A 259 5.67 12.85 -12.93
CA LEU A 259 4.83 14.00 -13.24
C LEU A 259 5.41 15.26 -12.59
N ASP A 260 5.79 16.25 -13.40
CA ASP A 260 6.08 17.59 -12.88
C ASP A 260 4.77 18.32 -12.63
N VAL A 261 4.62 18.95 -11.48
CA VAL A 261 3.45 19.75 -11.11
C VAL A 261 3.90 21.16 -10.82
N VAL A 262 3.56 22.07 -11.73
CA VAL A 262 3.79 23.50 -11.55
C VAL A 262 2.56 24.10 -10.91
N LEU A 263 2.74 24.66 -9.72
CA LEU A 263 1.68 25.30 -8.95
C LEU A 263 2.14 26.70 -8.53
N GLY A 264 1.37 27.71 -8.90
CA GLY A 264 1.65 29.10 -8.53
C GLY A 264 0.78 30.09 -9.26
N THR A 265 0.81 31.35 -8.83
CA THR A 265 0.16 32.44 -9.57
C THR A 265 0.85 32.67 -10.91
N VAL A 266 0.21 33.43 -11.80
CA VAL A 266 0.75 33.73 -13.13
C VAL A 266 2.18 34.28 -13.11
N ASP A 267 2.52 35.11 -12.12
CA ASP A 267 3.85 35.72 -11.97
C ASP A 267 4.93 34.72 -11.52
N GLN A 268 4.52 33.54 -11.07
CA GLN A 268 5.38 32.46 -10.57
C GLN A 268 5.57 31.35 -11.61
N LEU A 269 4.95 31.47 -12.79
CA LEU A 269 5.12 30.48 -13.85
C LEU A 269 6.56 30.51 -14.40
N PRO A 270 7.21 29.34 -14.57
CA PRO A 270 8.48 29.24 -15.27
C PRO A 270 8.36 29.80 -16.70
N ALA A 271 9.46 30.37 -17.21
CA ALA A 271 9.49 31.00 -18.54
C ALA A 271 9.10 30.02 -19.66
N GLU A 272 9.39 28.73 -19.47
CA GLU A 272 9.05 27.67 -20.41
C GLU A 272 7.55 27.35 -20.49
N LEU A 273 6.73 27.94 -19.59
CA LEU A 273 5.27 27.81 -19.54
C LEU A 273 4.57 29.16 -19.78
N ALA A 274 5.28 30.14 -20.35
CA ALA A 274 4.74 31.48 -20.63
C ALA A 274 3.50 31.47 -21.53
N GLU A 275 3.29 30.42 -22.35
CA GLU A 275 2.09 30.26 -23.18
C GLU A 275 0.79 30.17 -22.35
N TYR A 276 0.86 29.65 -21.12
CA TYR A 276 -0.29 29.59 -20.21
C TYR A 276 -0.50 30.91 -19.46
N GLY A 277 0.51 31.79 -19.46
CA GLY A 277 0.52 33.04 -18.70
C GLY A 277 -0.61 34.00 -19.09
N THR A 278 -0.89 34.17 -20.39
CA THR A 278 -1.94 35.08 -20.86
C THR A 278 -3.34 34.67 -20.38
N GLN A 279 -3.62 33.37 -20.35
CA GLN A 279 -4.89 32.86 -19.83
C GLN A 279 -4.91 32.97 -18.30
N ALA A 280 -3.80 32.60 -17.64
CA ALA A 280 -3.65 32.66 -16.19
C ALA A 280 -3.75 34.08 -15.61
N THR A 281 -3.55 35.14 -16.42
CA THR A 281 -3.79 36.53 -15.95
C THR A 281 -5.27 36.83 -15.66
N SER A 282 -6.20 36.11 -16.28
CA SER A 282 -7.64 36.45 -16.22
C SER A 282 -8.54 35.30 -15.74
N ALA A 283 -8.04 34.07 -15.72
CA ALA A 283 -8.82 32.89 -15.34
C ALA A 283 -7.96 31.79 -14.72
N PRO A 284 -8.55 30.87 -13.92
CA PRO A 284 -7.93 29.61 -13.52
C PRO A 284 -7.49 28.78 -14.74
N VAL A 285 -6.30 28.18 -14.67
CA VAL A 285 -5.75 27.32 -15.71
C VAL A 285 -5.28 26.00 -15.10
N THR A 286 -5.83 24.89 -15.61
CA THR A 286 -5.33 23.55 -15.36
C THR A 286 -5.15 22.82 -16.68
N ALA A 287 -3.91 22.45 -16.99
CA ALA A 287 -3.59 21.81 -18.26
C ALA A 287 -2.41 20.86 -18.12
N LEU A 288 -2.40 19.80 -18.93
CA LEU A 288 -1.18 19.04 -19.19
C LEU A 288 -0.41 19.70 -20.33
N ALA A 289 0.74 20.29 -20.01
CA ALA A 289 1.53 21.04 -20.96
C ALA A 289 2.27 20.11 -21.93
N ALA A 290 2.18 20.42 -23.22
CA ALA A 290 2.92 19.73 -24.26
C ALA A 290 4.38 20.21 -24.25
N ARG A 291 5.28 19.40 -23.71
CA ARG A 291 6.71 19.72 -23.62
C ARG A 291 7.50 19.18 -24.81
N PRO A 292 8.44 19.93 -25.41
CA PRO A 292 9.36 19.37 -26.40
C PRO A 292 10.22 18.21 -25.84
N THR A 293 10.47 18.23 -24.53
CA THR A 293 11.24 17.21 -23.80
C THR A 293 10.50 15.88 -23.64
N GLY A 294 9.20 15.84 -23.95
CA GLY A 294 8.36 14.66 -23.69
C GLY A 294 7.91 14.52 -22.22
N ALA A 295 8.46 15.31 -21.29
CA ALA A 295 8.09 15.25 -19.88
C ALA A 295 6.60 15.57 -19.67
N ASN A 296 5.94 14.82 -18.78
CA ASN A 296 4.58 15.11 -18.38
C ASN A 296 4.60 16.24 -17.36
N THR A 297 3.95 17.37 -17.68
CA THR A 297 3.90 18.54 -16.81
C THR A 297 2.45 18.98 -16.63
N LEU A 298 1.95 18.93 -15.40
CA LEU A 298 0.68 19.52 -15.00
C LEU A 298 0.92 20.97 -14.58
N VAL A 299 0.22 21.90 -15.22
CA VAL A 299 0.23 23.32 -14.88
C VAL A 299 -1.07 23.65 -14.17
N VAL A 300 -0.97 24.21 -12.97
CA VAL A 300 -2.10 24.71 -12.17
C VAL A 300 -1.79 26.16 -11.78
N SER A 301 -2.47 27.11 -12.42
CA SER A 301 -2.18 28.54 -12.26
C SER A 301 -3.43 29.43 -12.35
N GLY A 302 -3.27 30.71 -12.04
CA GLY A 302 -4.31 31.72 -12.05
C GLY A 302 -3.80 33.09 -11.58
N PRO A 303 -4.66 34.13 -11.59
CA PRO A 303 -4.27 35.48 -11.20
C PRO A 303 -3.92 35.60 -9.70
N ASP A 304 -4.56 34.80 -8.86
CA ASP A 304 -4.35 34.74 -7.42
C ASP A 304 -4.50 33.31 -6.88
N TRP A 305 -4.17 33.10 -5.60
CA TRP A 305 -4.25 31.77 -4.97
C TRP A 305 -5.68 31.22 -4.86
N ALA A 306 -6.72 32.05 -4.91
CA ALA A 306 -8.10 31.59 -4.92
C ALA A 306 -8.43 30.95 -6.28
N ALA A 307 -8.01 31.59 -7.38
CA ALA A 307 -8.11 31.04 -8.72
C ALA A 307 -7.24 29.80 -8.90
N VAL A 308 -6.04 29.76 -8.33
CA VAL A 308 -5.18 28.56 -8.35
C VAL A 308 -5.84 27.39 -7.58
N ALA A 309 -6.50 27.65 -6.46
CA ALA A 309 -7.26 26.63 -5.73
C ALA A 309 -8.42 26.09 -6.57
N GLN A 310 -9.17 26.97 -7.26
CA GLN A 310 -10.22 26.57 -8.19
C GLN A 310 -9.67 25.77 -9.37
N ALA A 311 -8.50 26.13 -9.89
CA ALA A 311 -7.80 25.38 -10.93
C ALA A 311 -7.47 23.96 -10.43
N ALA A 312 -6.90 23.81 -9.23
CA ALA A 312 -6.57 22.51 -8.65
C ALA A 312 -7.80 21.58 -8.56
N ASP A 313 -8.97 22.11 -8.17
CA ASP A 313 -10.21 21.33 -8.07
C ASP A 313 -10.65 20.67 -9.40
N SER A 314 -10.26 21.21 -10.55
CA SER A 314 -10.58 20.60 -11.85
C SER A 314 -9.88 19.26 -12.09
N VAL A 315 -8.79 18.95 -11.37
CA VAL A 315 -8.07 17.66 -11.48
C VAL A 315 -9.00 16.51 -11.13
N LEU A 316 -9.71 16.60 -10.00
CA LEU A 316 -10.59 15.53 -9.55
C LEU A 316 -11.95 15.54 -10.28
N VAL A 317 -12.36 16.70 -10.81
CA VAL A 317 -13.52 16.78 -11.73
C VAL A 317 -13.24 16.02 -13.02
N ALA A 318 -12.06 16.17 -13.60
CA ALA A 318 -11.69 15.49 -14.83
C ALA A 318 -11.32 14.00 -14.63
N ALA A 319 -10.74 13.67 -13.48
CA ALA A 319 -10.31 12.33 -13.12
C ALA A 319 -10.92 11.88 -11.78
N PRO A 320 -12.25 11.69 -11.68
CA PRO A 320 -12.92 11.33 -10.44
C PRO A 320 -12.62 9.91 -9.98
N VAL A 321 -12.79 9.68 -8.67
CA VAL A 321 -12.82 8.34 -8.10
C VAL A 321 -14.08 7.63 -8.59
N ALA A 322 -13.94 6.52 -9.30
CA ALA A 322 -15.06 5.72 -9.80
C ALA A 322 -14.74 4.22 -9.77
N PRO A 323 -15.75 3.33 -9.71
CA PRO A 323 -15.55 1.86 -9.68
C PRO A 323 -14.84 1.29 -10.91
N ASP A 324 -15.00 1.92 -12.08
CA ASP A 324 -14.34 1.57 -13.35
C ASP A 324 -12.91 2.13 -13.46
N ARG A 325 -12.47 2.88 -12.44
CA ARG A 325 -11.11 3.42 -12.30
C ARG A 325 -10.44 2.82 -11.06
N PRO A 326 -10.10 1.51 -11.09
CA PRO A 326 -9.45 0.81 -9.98
C PRO A 326 -8.02 1.29 -9.72
N ILE A 327 -7.49 0.98 -8.53
CA ILE A 327 -6.08 1.22 -8.22
C ILE A 327 -5.23 0.19 -8.99
N ILE A 328 -4.03 0.57 -9.44
CA ILE A 328 -3.14 -0.23 -10.30
C ILE A 328 -2.91 -1.67 -9.80
N ASP A 329 -2.85 -1.87 -8.48
CA ASP A 329 -2.60 -3.17 -7.82
C ASP A 329 -3.88 -3.85 -7.29
N LEU A 330 -5.05 -3.23 -7.50
CA LEU A 330 -6.35 -3.71 -7.02
C LEU A 330 -7.36 -3.69 -8.17
N PRO A 331 -7.19 -4.57 -9.17
CA PRO A 331 -8.05 -4.61 -10.36
C PRO A 331 -9.51 -4.99 -10.04
N ASP A 332 -9.73 -5.71 -8.94
CA ASP A 332 -11.03 -6.25 -8.57
C ASP A 332 -11.67 -5.39 -7.47
N ALA A 333 -13.01 -5.36 -7.44
CA ALA A 333 -13.75 -4.58 -6.46
C ALA A 333 -13.52 -5.10 -5.03
N ILE A 334 -13.36 -4.18 -4.09
CA ILE A 334 -13.18 -4.48 -2.65
C ILE A 334 -14.40 -3.92 -1.92
N PRO A 335 -15.47 -4.72 -1.72
CA PRO A 335 -16.69 -4.22 -1.09
C PRO A 335 -16.46 -3.89 0.38
N LEU A 336 -17.12 -2.82 0.85
CA LEU A 336 -17.23 -2.49 2.27
C LEU A 336 -18.34 -3.34 2.90
N LEU A 337 -18.01 -4.17 3.88
CA LEU A 337 -18.96 -5.01 4.60
C LEU A 337 -19.38 -4.35 5.92
N GLN A 338 -20.63 -3.91 6.03
CA GLN A 338 -21.17 -3.19 7.19
C GLN A 338 -21.71 -4.10 8.30
N GLY A 339 -21.88 -5.40 8.02
CA GLY A 339 -22.45 -6.40 8.92
C GLY A 339 -23.73 -7.02 8.36
N GLY A 340 -23.92 -8.32 8.60
CA GLY A 340 -25.11 -9.07 8.16
C GLY A 340 -25.18 -9.43 6.67
N GLU A 341 -24.18 -9.01 5.88
CA GLU A 341 -24.14 -9.19 4.43
C GLU A 341 -23.52 -10.53 4.01
N SER A 342 -23.90 -11.00 2.81
CA SER A 342 -23.29 -12.15 2.15
C SER A 342 -22.80 -11.78 0.77
N VAL A 343 -21.55 -12.11 0.47
CA VAL A 343 -20.92 -11.83 -0.83
C VAL A 343 -20.41 -13.13 -1.44
N SER A 344 -20.79 -13.39 -2.69
CA SER A 344 -20.27 -14.52 -3.46
C SER A 344 -18.81 -14.27 -3.85
N LEU A 345 -18.02 -15.32 -3.89
CA LEU A 345 -16.62 -15.26 -4.31
C LEU A 345 -16.46 -14.82 -5.77
N ALA A 346 -17.44 -15.08 -6.64
CA ALA A 346 -17.53 -14.50 -7.98
C ALA A 346 -17.46 -12.96 -7.97
N ALA A 347 -18.19 -12.32 -7.05
CA ALA A 347 -18.21 -10.86 -6.91
C ALA A 347 -16.89 -10.30 -6.35
N LEU A 348 -16.07 -11.16 -5.74
CA LEU A 348 -14.73 -10.85 -5.21
C LEU A 348 -13.60 -11.30 -6.16
N GLY A 349 -13.90 -11.48 -7.45
CA GLY A 349 -12.91 -11.84 -8.46
C GLY A 349 -12.44 -13.30 -8.43
N GLN A 350 -13.13 -14.19 -7.69
CA GLN A 350 -12.79 -15.61 -7.64
C GLN A 350 -13.68 -16.43 -8.60
N PRO A 351 -13.14 -16.94 -9.72
CA PRO A 351 -13.85 -17.80 -10.65
C PRO A 351 -13.93 -19.23 -10.11
N THR A 352 -14.77 -20.05 -10.75
CA THR A 352 -14.76 -21.49 -10.53
C THR A 352 -13.45 -22.06 -11.05
N ALA A 353 -12.79 -22.88 -10.25
CA ALA A 353 -11.51 -23.49 -10.57
C ALA A 353 -11.59 -25.01 -10.42
N GLU A 354 -11.04 -25.70 -11.42
CA GLU A 354 -10.76 -27.13 -11.35
C GLU A 354 -9.29 -27.33 -11.02
N PHE A 355 -9.01 -28.11 -9.98
CA PHE A 355 -7.69 -28.30 -9.44
C PHE A 355 -7.31 -29.78 -9.42
N ASN A 356 -6.12 -30.09 -9.92
CA ASN A 356 -5.57 -31.44 -9.95
C ASN A 356 -4.21 -31.57 -9.24
N GLY A 357 -3.77 -30.54 -8.52
CA GLY A 357 -2.58 -30.59 -7.68
C GLY A 357 -2.86 -31.07 -6.25
N ARG A 358 -1.98 -30.66 -5.35
CA ARG A 358 -1.98 -30.92 -3.90
C ARG A 358 -2.30 -29.69 -3.07
N ARG A 359 -1.90 -28.49 -3.50
CA ARG A 359 -2.16 -27.25 -2.76
C ARG A 359 -2.83 -26.19 -3.63
N PHE A 360 -4.13 -26.00 -3.40
CA PHE A 360 -4.91 -24.94 -4.04
C PHE A 360 -4.95 -23.69 -3.15
N THR A 361 -5.01 -22.51 -3.74
CA THR A 361 -5.12 -21.24 -3.00
C THR A 361 -6.05 -20.27 -3.72
N ALA A 362 -7.02 -19.73 -3.00
CA ALA A 362 -7.91 -18.66 -3.48
C ALA A 362 -7.89 -17.49 -2.49
N ASN A 363 -7.57 -16.28 -2.98
CA ASN A 363 -7.41 -15.08 -2.15
C ASN A 363 -8.44 -14.03 -2.55
N PHE A 364 -9.18 -13.49 -1.59
CA PHE A 364 -10.12 -12.40 -1.81
C PHE A 364 -9.97 -11.31 -0.75
N GLN A 365 -10.44 -10.10 -1.07
CA GLN A 365 -10.29 -8.93 -0.22
C GLN A 365 -11.64 -8.22 -0.02
N PHE A 366 -11.80 -7.59 1.13
CA PHE A 366 -12.94 -6.74 1.47
C PHE A 366 -12.52 -5.65 2.44
N MET A 367 -13.37 -4.65 2.64
CA MET A 367 -13.17 -3.59 3.62
C MET A 367 -14.14 -3.72 4.78
N LEU A 368 -13.69 -3.32 5.97
CA LEU A 368 -14.53 -3.13 7.16
C LEU A 368 -14.53 -1.64 7.53
N PRO A 369 -15.63 -1.11 8.09
CA PRO A 369 -15.71 0.29 8.49
C PRO A 369 -14.78 0.57 9.69
N PRO A 370 -14.43 1.85 9.94
CA PRO A 370 -13.59 2.27 11.06
C PRO A 370 -14.16 1.90 12.45
N ASP A 371 -15.47 1.68 12.54
CA ASP A 371 -16.15 1.32 13.78
C ASP A 371 -16.41 -0.18 13.94
N PHE A 372 -15.64 -1.00 13.23
CA PHE A 372 -15.65 -2.45 13.39
C PHE A 372 -15.14 -2.85 14.79
N TYR A 373 -16.03 -3.42 15.61
CA TYR A 373 -15.70 -3.94 16.94
C TYR A 373 -16.21 -5.38 17.12
N GLY A 374 -15.40 -6.36 16.73
CA GLY A 374 -15.81 -7.77 16.76
C GLY A 374 -14.68 -8.79 16.90
N THR A 375 -13.47 -8.35 17.21
CA THR A 375 -12.25 -9.19 17.22
C THR A 375 -12.27 -10.28 18.30
N ASN A 376 -13.01 -10.10 19.41
CA ASN A 376 -12.97 -11.01 20.55
C ASN A 376 -14.18 -11.94 20.64
N TYR A 377 -15.20 -11.80 19.78
CA TYR A 377 -16.45 -12.56 19.92
C TYR A 377 -17.06 -13.06 18.59
N GLY A 378 -16.74 -12.43 17.45
CA GLY A 378 -17.39 -12.73 16.18
C GLY A 378 -16.78 -13.89 15.39
N GLU A 379 -17.62 -14.65 14.71
CA GLU A 379 -17.24 -15.63 13.69
C GLU A 379 -17.92 -15.28 12.36
N ALA A 380 -17.13 -15.03 11.32
CA ALA A 380 -17.63 -15.00 9.94
C ALA A 380 -17.81 -16.42 9.40
N GLU A 381 -18.59 -16.59 8.35
CA GLU A 381 -18.83 -17.90 7.75
C GLU A 381 -18.38 -17.92 6.28
N LEU A 382 -17.56 -18.90 5.93
CA LEU A 382 -17.32 -19.29 4.54
C LEU A 382 -18.28 -20.44 4.20
N VAL A 383 -19.31 -20.14 3.41
CA VAL A 383 -20.27 -21.13 2.91
C VAL A 383 -19.73 -21.71 1.62
N LEU A 384 -19.02 -22.81 1.77
CA LEU A 384 -18.26 -23.49 0.73
C LEU A 384 -19.18 -24.29 -0.19
N ASP A 385 -19.02 -24.03 -1.49
CA ASP A 385 -19.48 -24.89 -2.57
C ASP A 385 -18.25 -25.46 -3.29
N ALA A 386 -17.96 -26.72 -3.04
CA ALA A 386 -16.82 -27.42 -3.61
C ALA A 386 -17.10 -28.90 -3.80
N ALA A 387 -16.23 -29.58 -4.52
CA ALA A 387 -16.24 -31.04 -4.65
C ALA A 387 -14.83 -31.59 -4.63
N TYR A 388 -14.64 -32.79 -4.08
CA TYR A 388 -13.40 -33.53 -4.20
C TYR A 388 -13.63 -34.97 -4.64
N SER A 389 -12.67 -35.51 -5.36
CA SER A 389 -12.71 -36.87 -5.90
C SER A 389 -12.50 -37.94 -4.81
N SER A 390 -12.82 -39.20 -5.13
CA SER A 390 -12.53 -40.35 -4.26
C SER A 390 -11.04 -40.69 -4.12
N ASP A 391 -10.16 -40.02 -4.87
CA ASP A 391 -8.71 -40.17 -4.77
C ASP A 391 -8.15 -39.43 -3.54
N VAL A 392 -8.91 -38.45 -2.99
CA VAL A 392 -8.50 -37.66 -1.83
C VAL A 392 -8.58 -38.51 -0.55
N GLN A 393 -7.49 -38.51 0.21
CA GLN A 393 -7.30 -39.30 1.42
C GLN A 393 -7.51 -38.47 2.70
N PRO A 394 -7.76 -39.14 3.85
CA PRO A 394 -7.74 -38.48 5.15
C PRO A 394 -6.38 -37.81 5.41
N GLY A 395 -6.40 -36.69 6.14
CA GLY A 395 -5.24 -35.81 6.30
C GLY A 395 -5.20 -34.65 5.29
N SER A 396 -6.14 -34.61 4.35
CA SER A 396 -6.42 -33.41 3.57
C SER A 396 -7.21 -32.39 4.41
N GLU A 397 -6.99 -31.10 4.20
CA GLU A 397 -7.62 -30.03 4.99
C GLU A 397 -7.85 -28.75 4.19
N ILE A 398 -8.78 -27.94 4.67
CA ILE A 398 -9.09 -26.60 4.19
C ILE A 398 -8.72 -25.61 5.29
N ASP A 399 -7.69 -24.81 5.02
CA ASP A 399 -7.19 -23.79 5.92
C ASP A 399 -7.65 -22.42 5.45
N ILE A 400 -8.09 -21.60 6.40
CA ILE A 400 -8.47 -20.21 6.15
C ILE A 400 -7.51 -19.32 6.90
N PHE A 401 -6.84 -18.45 6.15
CA PHE A 401 -5.97 -17.40 6.70
C PHE A 401 -6.67 -16.06 6.56
N THR A 402 -6.57 -15.24 7.59
CA THR A 402 -7.06 -13.87 7.61
C THR A 402 -5.87 -12.95 7.90
N ASN A 403 -5.59 -12.01 7.00
CA ASN A 403 -4.44 -11.09 7.08
C ASN A 403 -3.10 -11.81 7.36
N GLY A 404 -2.91 -13.00 6.77
CA GLY A 404 -1.70 -13.80 6.91
C GLY A 404 -1.63 -14.69 8.16
N GLN A 405 -2.61 -14.63 9.05
CA GLN A 405 -2.69 -15.46 10.25
C GLN A 405 -3.71 -16.58 10.06
N ILE A 406 -3.41 -17.79 10.54
CA ILE A 406 -4.36 -18.91 10.48
C ILE A 406 -5.58 -18.61 11.34
N ALA A 407 -6.77 -18.72 10.75
CA ALA A 407 -8.04 -18.48 11.43
C ALA A 407 -8.80 -19.79 11.67
N SER A 408 -8.76 -20.73 10.73
CA SER A 408 -9.48 -22.00 10.82
C SER A 408 -8.76 -23.09 10.01
N ALA A 409 -8.83 -24.33 10.46
CA ALA A 409 -8.31 -25.51 9.77
C ALA A 409 -9.37 -26.63 9.85
N THR A 410 -9.93 -26.98 8.70
CA THR A 410 -11.06 -27.93 8.61
C THR A 410 -10.63 -29.19 7.86
N PRO A 411 -10.56 -30.36 8.53
CA PRO A 411 -10.13 -31.59 7.88
C PRO A 411 -11.20 -32.17 6.96
N LEU A 412 -10.77 -32.76 5.84
CA LEU A 412 -11.60 -33.57 4.95
C LEU A 412 -11.58 -35.03 5.43
N LEU A 413 -12.68 -35.45 6.05
CA LEU A 413 -12.75 -36.74 6.76
C LEU A 413 -13.25 -37.91 5.89
N ARG A 414 -13.94 -37.65 4.78
CA ARG A 414 -14.51 -38.71 3.94
C ARG A 414 -13.54 -39.14 2.84
N THR A 415 -13.58 -40.42 2.51
CA THR A 415 -12.68 -41.06 1.54
C THR A 415 -13.37 -41.50 0.25
N ASP A 416 -14.70 -41.39 0.17
CA ASP A 416 -15.50 -41.79 -1.00
C ASP A 416 -15.64 -40.67 -2.06
N GLY A 417 -14.92 -39.57 -1.87
CA GLY A 417 -15.19 -38.32 -2.56
C GLY A 417 -16.39 -37.61 -1.94
N GLY A 418 -16.44 -36.29 -2.07
CA GLY A 418 -17.40 -35.50 -1.32
C GLY A 418 -17.84 -34.27 -2.08
N LEU A 419 -19.16 -34.07 -2.09
CA LEU A 419 -19.76 -32.81 -2.49
C LEU A 419 -19.95 -31.96 -1.25
N LEU A 420 -19.20 -30.87 -1.16
CA LEU A 420 -19.29 -29.86 -0.12
C LEU A 420 -20.26 -28.79 -0.61
N ARG A 421 -21.56 -29.01 -0.49
CA ARG A 421 -22.59 -28.01 -0.84
C ARG A 421 -23.06 -27.28 0.40
N ASN A 422 -23.03 -25.95 0.36
CA ASN A 422 -23.39 -25.11 1.51
C ASN A 422 -22.66 -25.52 2.81
N THR A 423 -21.41 -25.97 2.71
CA THR A 423 -20.65 -26.40 3.89
C THR A 423 -20.15 -25.17 4.62
N VAL A 424 -20.56 -24.98 5.88
CA VAL A 424 -20.22 -23.78 6.65
C VAL A 424 -18.90 -24.00 7.39
N ILE A 425 -17.89 -23.20 7.06
CA ILE A 425 -16.64 -23.10 7.82
C ILE A 425 -16.67 -21.78 8.59
N ARG A 426 -16.52 -21.86 9.92
CA ARG A 426 -16.45 -20.69 10.79
C ARG A 426 -15.04 -20.10 10.76
N VAL A 427 -14.98 -18.78 10.62
CA VAL A 427 -13.76 -17.98 10.51
C VAL A 427 -13.76 -16.97 11.66
N PRO A 428 -12.95 -17.18 12.71
CA PRO A 428 -12.79 -16.20 13.79
C PRO A 428 -12.42 -14.82 13.25
N MET A 429 -13.04 -13.79 13.82
CA MET A 429 -12.86 -12.40 13.39
C MET A 429 -11.67 -11.70 14.09
N THR A 430 -10.88 -12.44 14.88
CA THR A 430 -9.77 -11.92 15.70
C THR A 430 -8.66 -11.24 14.91
N ASN A 431 -8.37 -11.74 13.70
CA ASN A 431 -7.34 -11.18 12.83
C ASN A 431 -7.89 -10.17 11.83
N LEU A 432 -9.19 -9.86 11.88
CA LEU A 432 -9.79 -8.80 11.06
C LEU A 432 -9.52 -7.44 11.69
N ARG A 433 -9.39 -6.44 10.83
CA ARG A 433 -9.13 -5.06 11.22
C ARG A 433 -10.03 -4.09 10.46
N PRO A 434 -10.26 -2.87 10.98
CA PRO A 434 -10.85 -1.80 10.21
C PRO A 434 -10.07 -1.52 8.91
N GLY A 435 -10.76 -1.16 7.85
CA GLY A 435 -10.18 -0.99 6.51
C GLY A 435 -10.00 -2.32 5.76
N ARG A 436 -8.97 -2.42 4.91
CA ARG A 436 -8.78 -3.55 4.00
C ARG A 436 -8.31 -4.82 4.72
N ASN A 437 -9.00 -5.92 4.45
CA ASN A 437 -8.69 -7.27 4.90
C ASN A 437 -8.48 -8.20 3.71
N GLU A 438 -7.64 -9.22 3.91
CA GLU A 438 -7.41 -10.30 2.95
C GLU A 438 -7.70 -11.64 3.60
N VAL A 439 -8.43 -12.49 2.89
CA VAL A 439 -8.70 -13.87 3.28
C VAL A 439 -8.17 -14.80 2.21
N ALA A 440 -7.36 -15.78 2.63
CA ALA A 440 -6.82 -16.83 1.79
C ALA A 440 -7.42 -18.19 2.19
N VAL A 441 -8.05 -18.86 1.23
CA VAL A 441 -8.53 -20.24 1.37
C VAL A 441 -7.48 -21.15 0.75
N VAL A 442 -6.81 -21.93 1.59
CA VAL A 442 -5.77 -22.87 1.18
C VAL A 442 -6.32 -24.28 1.35
N VAL A 443 -6.26 -25.09 0.30
CA VAL A 443 -6.75 -26.46 0.35
C VAL A 443 -5.57 -27.40 0.12
N ASN A 444 -5.23 -28.16 1.15
CA ASN A 444 -4.17 -29.15 1.13
C ASN A 444 -4.80 -30.54 0.89
N LEU A 445 -4.41 -31.18 -0.21
CA LEU A 445 -4.97 -32.43 -0.70
C LEU A 445 -3.88 -33.49 -0.72
N ASN A 446 -4.04 -34.49 0.13
CA ASN A 446 -3.32 -35.74 0.04
C ASN A 446 -4.15 -36.72 -0.81
N ALA A 447 -3.57 -37.31 -1.85
CA ALA A 447 -4.29 -38.24 -2.71
C ALA A 447 -3.58 -39.58 -2.88
N GLN A 448 -4.35 -40.65 -3.11
CA GLN A 448 -3.78 -42.00 -3.29
C GLN A 448 -2.82 -42.06 -4.48
N SER A 449 -3.16 -41.36 -5.57
CA SER A 449 -2.29 -41.31 -6.75
C SER A 449 -0.96 -40.57 -6.56
N ASP A 450 -0.78 -39.83 -5.45
CA ASP A 450 0.53 -39.22 -5.12
C ASP A 450 1.57 -40.26 -4.68
N ALA A 451 1.14 -41.43 -4.18
CA ALA A 451 2.03 -42.52 -3.80
C ALA A 451 2.77 -43.16 -5.00
N ILE A 452 2.28 -42.94 -6.22
CA ILE A 452 2.80 -43.55 -7.46
C ILE A 452 3.78 -42.58 -8.17
N CYS A 453 4.16 -41.46 -7.54
CA CYS A 453 5.04 -40.44 -8.10
C CYS A 453 6.45 -40.99 -8.44
N SER A 454 6.60 -41.57 -9.63
CA SER A 454 7.86 -42.03 -10.17
C SER A 454 8.60 -40.85 -10.82
N ALA A 455 9.93 -40.83 -10.72
CA ALA A 455 10.76 -39.87 -11.44
C ALA A 455 10.44 -39.88 -12.94
N GLY A 456 10.05 -38.73 -13.50
CA GLY A 456 9.69 -38.59 -14.92
C GLY A 456 8.21 -38.76 -15.25
N TRP A 457 7.29 -38.65 -14.29
CA TRP A 457 5.85 -38.63 -14.58
C TRP A 457 5.49 -37.38 -15.42
N THR A 458 4.97 -37.61 -16.64
CA THR A 458 4.69 -36.57 -17.66
C THR A 458 3.19 -36.28 -17.84
N GLY A 459 2.34 -36.74 -16.92
CA GLY A 459 0.89 -36.79 -17.09
C GLY A 459 0.11 -35.62 -16.47
N ALA A 460 -1.15 -35.48 -16.85
CA ALA A 460 -2.13 -34.66 -16.12
C ALA A 460 -2.80 -35.54 -15.07
N ALA A 461 -2.78 -35.11 -13.80
CA ALA A 461 -3.56 -35.77 -12.76
C ALA A 461 -5.04 -35.53 -13.04
N PRO A 462 -5.92 -36.50 -12.76
CA PRO A 462 -7.36 -36.24 -12.81
C PRO A 462 -7.69 -35.06 -11.88
N VAL A 463 -8.71 -34.28 -12.22
CA VAL A 463 -9.21 -33.23 -11.32
C VAL A 463 -9.58 -33.86 -9.99
N ARG A 464 -8.94 -33.39 -8.92
CA ARG A 464 -9.14 -33.91 -7.56
C ARG A 464 -10.02 -33.00 -6.72
N PHE A 465 -10.10 -31.72 -7.08
CA PHE A 465 -10.87 -30.71 -6.36
C PHE A 465 -11.50 -29.70 -7.33
N VAL A 466 -12.70 -29.24 -7.01
CA VAL A 466 -13.38 -28.16 -7.72
C VAL A 466 -13.82 -27.13 -6.69
N PHE A 467 -13.41 -25.89 -6.89
CA PHE A 467 -13.80 -24.74 -6.07
C PHE A 467 -14.80 -23.89 -6.85
N SER A 468 -16.04 -23.75 -6.37
CA SER A 468 -17.07 -22.99 -7.07
C SER A 468 -17.01 -21.51 -6.73
N SER A 469 -17.17 -20.66 -7.75
CA SER A 469 -17.38 -19.22 -7.54
C SER A 469 -18.69 -18.87 -6.82
N SER A 470 -19.60 -19.85 -6.66
CA SER A 470 -20.84 -19.70 -5.87
C SER A 470 -20.60 -19.74 -4.36
N THR A 471 -19.41 -20.15 -3.90
CA THR A 471 -18.99 -20.05 -2.50
C THR A 471 -19.26 -18.64 -1.99
N GLN A 472 -19.75 -18.51 -0.76
CA GLN A 472 -20.13 -17.22 -0.18
C GLN A 472 -19.32 -16.94 1.08
N PHE A 473 -18.89 -15.68 1.24
CA PHE A 473 -18.44 -15.16 2.51
C PHE A 473 -19.60 -14.42 3.18
N ARG A 474 -19.95 -14.81 4.40
CA ARG A 474 -21.05 -14.23 5.20
C ARG A 474 -20.46 -13.53 6.40
N MET A 475 -20.67 -12.23 6.46
CA MET A 475 -20.30 -11.40 7.60
C MET A 475 -21.49 -11.36 8.57
N PRO A 476 -21.34 -11.77 9.85
CA PRO A 476 -22.40 -11.63 10.82
C PRO A 476 -22.65 -10.15 11.14
N GLU A 477 -23.72 -9.88 11.89
CA GLU A 477 -23.82 -8.63 12.63
C GLU A 477 -22.69 -8.58 13.68
N TYR A 478 -22.01 -7.45 13.76
CA TYR A 478 -20.91 -7.22 14.70
C TYR A 478 -21.11 -5.88 15.43
N ALA A 479 -20.38 -5.67 16.52
CA ALA A 479 -20.55 -4.45 17.30
C ALA A 479 -19.97 -3.24 16.57
N ARG A 480 -20.67 -2.10 16.68
CA ARG A 480 -20.29 -0.82 16.07
C ARG A 480 -19.80 0.12 17.16
N ALA A 481 -18.48 0.24 17.27
CA ALA A 481 -17.77 1.12 18.18
C ALA A 481 -16.33 1.33 17.67
N ALA A 482 -15.79 2.53 17.79
CA ALA A 482 -14.39 2.79 17.47
C ALA A 482 -13.55 2.78 18.75
N GLU A 483 -12.39 2.13 18.72
CA GLU A 483 -11.40 2.22 19.81
C GLU A 483 -10.39 3.31 19.50
N LEU A 484 -10.20 4.25 20.42
CA LEU A 484 -9.24 5.35 20.28
C LEU A 484 -8.33 5.48 21.50
N PRO A 485 -7.05 5.86 21.32
CA PRO A 485 -6.37 6.13 20.04
C PRO A 485 -5.95 4.84 19.31
N ASP A 486 -6.11 4.82 17.98
CA ASP A 486 -5.66 3.73 17.12
C ASP A 486 -5.37 4.25 15.69
N LEU A 487 -4.09 4.20 15.32
CA LEU A 487 -3.59 4.63 14.02
C LEU A 487 -4.10 3.75 12.87
N GLN A 488 -4.55 2.52 13.11
CA GLN A 488 -5.15 1.70 12.05
C GLN A 488 -6.40 2.36 11.45
N LEU A 489 -7.18 3.07 12.25
CA LEU A 489 -8.37 3.79 11.77
C LEU A 489 -7.98 4.89 10.78
N PHE A 490 -6.89 5.60 11.09
CA PHE A 490 -6.34 6.65 10.25
C PHE A 490 -5.69 6.09 8.98
N THR A 491 -4.87 5.04 9.08
CA THR A 491 -4.16 4.51 7.91
C THR A 491 -5.05 3.67 6.98
N GLY A 492 -6.10 3.06 7.53
CA GLY A 492 -7.06 2.25 6.79
C GLY A 492 -8.16 3.04 6.10
N SER A 493 -8.62 4.15 6.69
CA SER A 493 -9.79 4.90 6.20
C SER A 493 -9.73 6.42 6.43
N ALA A 494 -8.60 6.95 6.90
CA ALA A 494 -8.43 8.36 7.31
C ALA A 494 -9.48 8.85 8.34
N TRP A 495 -10.11 7.94 9.07
CA TRP A 495 -11.08 8.26 10.11
C TRP A 495 -10.38 8.81 11.36
N PRO A 496 -10.96 9.81 12.07
CA PRO A 496 -12.25 10.48 11.82
C PRO A 496 -12.17 11.64 10.81
N TYR A 497 -10.98 12.01 10.36
CA TYR A 497 -10.75 13.23 9.58
C TYR A 497 -11.42 13.23 8.20
N ALA A 498 -11.63 12.07 7.58
CA ALA A 498 -12.33 11.94 6.31
C ALA A 498 -13.83 12.30 6.40
N ASP A 499 -14.44 12.11 7.57
CA ASP A 499 -15.87 12.38 7.82
C ASP A 499 -16.12 13.73 8.51
N ALA A 500 -15.05 14.40 8.95
CA ALA A 500 -15.13 15.70 9.60
C ALA A 500 -15.51 16.80 8.59
N GLY A 501 -16.13 17.88 9.08
CA GLY A 501 -16.42 19.05 8.24
C GLY A 501 -15.19 19.92 7.96
N GLU A 502 -14.32 20.08 8.96
CA GLU A 502 -13.09 20.85 8.88
C GLU A 502 -12.08 20.29 9.90
N VAL A 503 -10.82 20.13 9.47
CA VAL A 503 -9.74 19.58 10.30
C VAL A 503 -8.57 20.55 10.35
N PRO A 504 -8.27 21.15 11.52
CA PRO A 504 -7.06 21.95 11.70
C PRO A 504 -5.81 21.11 11.42
N LEU A 505 -5.02 21.57 10.46
CA LEU A 505 -3.69 21.07 10.14
C LEU A 505 -2.67 22.09 10.61
N LEU A 506 -1.82 21.68 11.55
CA LEU A 506 -0.75 22.51 12.06
C LEU A 506 0.56 22.09 11.43
N LEU A 507 1.22 23.04 10.79
CA LEU A 507 2.47 22.81 10.07
C LEU A 507 3.62 23.50 10.80
N GLY A 508 4.71 22.76 10.94
CA GLY A 508 6.03 23.31 11.25
C GLY A 508 6.58 24.17 10.11
N ARG A 509 7.84 24.56 10.21
CA ARG A 509 8.46 25.51 9.28
C ARG A 509 9.19 24.81 8.14
N GLY A 510 9.12 25.43 6.97
CA GLY A 510 9.94 25.07 5.81
C GLY A 510 9.31 24.04 4.87
N PRO A 511 9.87 23.89 3.66
CA PRO A 511 9.28 23.09 2.59
C PRO A 511 9.29 21.59 2.88
N ASP A 512 10.29 21.08 3.63
CA ASP A 512 10.36 19.66 3.99
C ASP A 512 9.14 19.20 4.80
N VAL A 513 8.66 20.06 5.72
CA VAL A 513 7.45 19.82 6.50
C VAL A 513 6.21 19.79 5.60
N THR A 514 6.11 20.72 4.66
CA THR A 514 4.99 20.74 3.70
C THR A 514 4.97 19.50 2.82
N ILE A 515 6.12 19.05 2.31
CA ILE A 515 6.21 17.80 1.53
C ILE A 515 5.86 16.58 2.39
N ALA A 516 6.28 16.54 3.66
CA ALA A 516 5.89 15.49 4.59
C ALA A 516 4.36 15.46 4.81
N ALA A 517 3.73 16.63 4.98
CA ALA A 517 2.28 16.76 5.11
C ALA A 517 1.54 16.34 3.82
N MET A 518 2.04 16.74 2.65
CA MET A 518 1.51 16.31 1.35
C MET A 518 1.57 14.79 1.23
N THR A 519 2.68 14.16 1.59
CA THR A 519 2.88 12.72 1.53
C THR A 519 1.91 11.97 2.46
N LEU A 520 1.80 12.41 3.72
CA LEU A 520 0.89 11.84 4.71
C LEU A 520 -0.57 11.93 4.26
N LEU A 521 -1.01 13.12 3.87
CA LEU A 521 -2.41 13.38 3.53
C LEU A 521 -2.79 12.80 2.18
N ALA A 522 -1.88 12.80 1.19
CA ALA A 522 -2.07 12.07 -0.06
C ALA A 522 -2.30 10.57 0.19
N ARG A 523 -1.53 9.98 1.12
CA ARG A 523 -1.70 8.57 1.48
C ARG A 523 -3.01 8.32 2.22
N ALA A 524 -3.39 9.19 3.15
CA ALA A 524 -4.67 9.11 3.86
C ALA A 524 -5.87 9.24 2.89
N ALA A 525 -5.81 10.21 1.97
CA ALA A 525 -6.84 10.38 0.94
C ALA A 525 -6.97 9.15 0.03
N ALA A 526 -5.86 8.55 -0.37
CA ALA A 526 -5.87 7.32 -1.15
C ALA A 526 -6.52 6.13 -0.40
N ALA A 527 -6.41 6.09 0.94
CA ALA A 527 -7.04 5.06 1.76
C ALA A 527 -8.56 5.27 1.89
N SER A 528 -9.02 6.51 2.06
CA SER A 528 -10.45 6.85 2.20
C SER A 528 -11.19 7.05 0.87
N ASN A 529 -10.47 7.17 -0.25
CA ASN A 529 -11.00 7.65 -1.54
C ASN A 529 -11.63 9.06 -1.48
N THR A 530 -11.23 9.89 -0.50
CA THR A 530 -11.77 11.25 -0.30
C THR A 530 -10.66 12.25 -0.04
N VAL A 531 -10.87 13.52 -0.43
CA VAL A 531 -9.97 14.61 -0.04
C VAL A 531 -10.34 15.05 1.38
N LEU A 532 -9.38 15.02 2.31
CA LEU A 532 -9.62 15.45 3.68
C LEU A 532 -9.80 16.98 3.72
N PRO A 533 -10.80 17.50 4.45
CA PRO A 533 -11.10 18.93 4.54
C PRO A 533 -10.18 19.62 5.55
N VAL A 534 -8.88 19.60 5.29
CA VAL A 534 -7.87 20.20 6.17
C VAL A 534 -7.76 21.71 5.96
N THR A 535 -7.59 22.45 7.06
CA THR A 535 -7.34 23.90 7.04
C THR A 535 -6.10 24.23 7.88
N ILE A 536 -5.20 25.04 7.32
CA ILE A 536 -3.96 25.39 8.02
C ILE A 536 -4.30 26.31 9.20
N ALA A 537 -3.95 25.89 10.41
CA ALA A 537 -4.25 26.61 11.65
C ALA A 537 -2.99 26.88 12.47
N ASN A 538 -3.07 27.84 13.39
CA ASN A 538 -2.01 28.12 14.36
C ASN A 538 -2.17 27.26 15.62
N GLU A 539 -1.06 26.80 16.21
CA GLU A 539 -1.05 26.04 17.48
C GLU A 539 -1.84 26.71 18.60
N ALA A 540 -1.76 28.03 18.72
CA ALA A 540 -2.45 28.76 19.78
C ALA A 540 -4.00 28.80 19.62
N GLN A 541 -4.51 28.44 18.44
CA GLN A 541 -5.94 28.53 18.12
C GLN A 541 -6.66 27.19 18.21
N VAL A 542 -5.93 26.08 18.25
CA VAL A 542 -6.52 24.74 18.27
C VAL A 542 -7.01 24.40 19.66
N GLN A 543 -8.30 24.07 19.74
CA GLN A 543 -8.94 23.71 21.01
C GLN A 543 -8.67 22.22 21.31
N PRO A 544 -8.32 21.85 22.55
CA PRO A 544 -8.09 20.44 22.90
C PRO A 544 -9.27 19.50 22.64
N GLY A 545 -10.51 20.02 22.65
CA GLY A 545 -11.70 19.23 22.32
C GLY A 545 -11.91 18.98 20.83
N GLN A 546 -11.10 19.56 19.95
CA GLN A 546 -11.19 19.44 18.51
C GLN A 546 -10.16 18.43 17.97
N ASP A 547 -10.58 17.61 17.01
CA ASP A 547 -9.69 16.73 16.26
C ASP A 547 -8.71 17.56 15.42
N ALA A 548 -7.43 17.22 15.43
CA ALA A 548 -6.40 17.99 14.73
C ALA A 548 -5.26 17.10 14.23
N ILE A 549 -4.59 17.55 13.17
CA ILE A 549 -3.41 16.90 12.59
C ILE A 549 -2.21 17.83 12.75
N PHE A 550 -1.12 17.34 13.30
CA PHE A 550 0.12 18.07 13.49
C PHE A 550 1.20 17.43 12.61
N VAL A 551 1.88 18.24 11.80
CA VAL A 551 3.03 17.82 11.00
C VAL A 551 4.15 18.81 11.25
N MET A 552 5.06 18.47 12.17
CA MET A 552 6.16 19.35 12.56
C MET A 552 7.27 18.58 13.28
N ALA A 553 8.50 19.07 13.18
CA ALA A 553 9.60 18.52 13.96
C ALA A 553 9.34 18.71 15.46
N ALA A 554 9.73 17.73 16.26
CA ALA A 554 9.41 17.71 17.68
C ALA A 554 9.99 18.91 18.45
N PRO A 555 11.18 19.47 18.11
CA PRO A 555 11.68 20.70 18.72
C PRO A 555 10.91 21.98 18.35
N GLU A 556 10.09 21.94 17.29
CA GLU A 556 9.29 23.10 16.86
C GLU A 556 7.94 23.20 17.59
N MET A 557 7.46 22.08 18.15
CA MET A 557 6.20 22.05 18.91
C MET A 557 6.26 22.98 20.11
N SER A 558 5.20 23.73 20.34
CA SER A 558 5.06 24.47 21.59
C SER A 558 4.99 23.50 22.79
N ALA A 559 5.45 23.96 23.96
CA ALA A 559 5.39 23.17 25.20
C ALA A 559 4.00 22.56 25.50
N PRO A 560 2.86 23.28 25.37
CA PRO A 560 1.55 22.69 25.60
C PRO A 560 1.18 21.62 24.55
N THR A 561 1.55 21.82 23.28
CA THR A 561 1.32 20.83 22.21
C THR A 561 2.12 19.56 22.49
N LEU A 562 3.41 19.69 22.79
CA LEU A 562 4.29 18.55 23.07
C LEU A 562 3.77 17.73 24.25
N ALA A 563 3.33 18.38 25.34
CA ALA A 563 2.77 17.71 26.51
C ALA A 563 1.49 16.89 26.22
N ARG A 564 0.74 17.24 25.17
CA ARG A 564 -0.53 16.61 24.77
C ARG A 564 -0.40 15.68 23.56
N SER A 565 0.72 15.73 22.85
CA SER A 565 0.99 14.99 21.62
C SER A 565 1.16 13.49 21.80
N GLY A 566 1.40 13.03 23.03
CA GLY A 566 1.76 11.64 23.32
C GLY A 566 3.22 11.30 23.03
N VAL A 567 4.07 12.27 22.69
CA VAL A 567 5.52 12.10 22.46
C VAL A 567 6.37 13.00 23.37
N THR A 568 7.67 12.70 23.51
CA THR A 568 8.63 13.48 24.30
C THR A 568 10.00 13.57 23.60
N THR A 569 10.71 14.68 23.82
CA THR A 569 12.03 14.97 23.23
C THR A 569 13.15 15.13 24.25
N SER A 570 12.85 15.18 25.56
CA SER A 570 13.88 15.49 26.55
C SER A 570 14.72 14.27 26.90
N ALA A 571 16.05 14.39 26.79
CA ALA A 571 16.99 13.31 27.09
C ALA A 571 16.84 12.77 28.53
N GLN A 572 16.47 13.63 29.49
CA GLN A 572 16.17 13.22 30.87
C GLN A 572 14.90 12.36 30.95
N ASN A 573 13.84 12.70 30.21
CA ASN A 573 12.64 11.86 30.18
C ASN A 573 12.89 10.55 29.42
N ILE A 574 13.69 10.58 28.34
CA ILE A 574 14.09 9.37 27.61
C ILE A 574 14.84 8.42 28.54
N ALA A 575 15.88 8.90 29.24
CA ALA A 575 16.64 8.10 30.20
C ALA A 575 15.77 7.59 31.36
N ALA A 576 14.84 8.40 31.88
CA ALA A 576 13.91 7.97 32.92
C ALA A 576 12.92 6.91 32.41
N ILE A 577 12.42 7.02 31.17
CA ILE A 577 11.56 6.01 30.54
C ILE A 577 12.34 4.72 30.33
N GLU A 578 13.58 4.78 29.84
CA GLU A 578 14.46 3.63 29.66
C GLU A 578 14.80 2.96 31.00
N GLU A 579 15.09 3.73 32.04
CA GLU A 579 15.33 3.22 33.40
C GLU A 579 14.06 2.56 33.96
N THR A 580 12.89 3.18 33.77
CA THR A 580 11.61 2.61 34.20
C THR A 580 11.30 1.33 33.45
N ALA A 581 11.52 1.28 32.14
CA ALA A 581 11.34 0.10 31.31
C ALA A 581 12.30 -1.03 31.72
N ALA A 582 13.57 -0.71 31.99
CA ALA A 582 14.56 -1.67 32.48
C ALA A 582 14.21 -2.17 33.89
N LEU A 583 13.69 -1.31 34.77
CA LEU A 583 13.20 -1.68 36.10
C LEU A 583 11.94 -2.54 36.02
N ASP A 584 11.02 -2.25 35.11
CA ASP A 584 9.80 -3.04 34.91
C ASP A 584 10.10 -4.39 34.27
N GLN A 585 11.02 -4.44 33.30
CA GLN A 585 11.54 -5.69 32.74
C GLN A 585 12.28 -6.51 33.81
N PHE A 586 13.09 -5.87 34.65
CA PHE A 586 13.74 -6.54 35.77
C PHE A 586 12.75 -7.01 36.84
N ARG A 587 11.64 -6.30 37.07
CA ARG A 587 10.55 -6.75 37.96
C ARG A 587 9.75 -7.90 37.34
N SER A 588 9.56 -7.92 36.03
CA SER A 588 8.86 -9.01 35.34
C SER A 588 9.71 -10.27 35.24
N ASP A 589 11.01 -10.14 34.96
CA ASP A 589 11.96 -11.27 34.89
C ASP A 589 12.46 -11.70 36.28
N GLY A 590 12.55 -10.76 37.21
CA GLY A 590 12.97 -10.94 38.59
C GLY A 590 11.79 -10.77 39.54
N GLY A 591 10.87 -11.74 39.54
CA GLY A 591 9.79 -11.81 40.53
C GLY A 591 10.34 -11.69 41.95
N GLN A 592 10.23 -10.49 42.53
CA GLN A 592 10.52 -10.26 43.94
C GLN A 592 9.55 -11.12 44.75
N ARG A 593 10.06 -12.26 45.24
CA ARG A 593 9.37 -13.16 46.17
C ARG A 593 9.06 -12.39 47.45
N ASN A 594 7.92 -11.75 47.47
CA ASN A 594 7.29 -11.30 48.69
C ASN A 594 6.79 -12.56 49.41
N ILE A 595 7.09 -12.73 50.70
CA ILE A 595 6.89 -14.00 51.43
C ILE A 595 5.40 -14.43 51.48
N PHE A 596 4.50 -13.48 51.19
CA PHE A 596 3.05 -13.70 51.08
C PHE A 596 2.52 -13.91 49.66
N SER A 597 3.32 -13.72 48.59
CA SER A 597 2.87 -13.89 47.19
C SER A 597 2.91 -15.35 46.74
N GLY A 598 3.73 -16.21 47.34
CA GLY A 598 3.91 -17.60 46.88
C GLY A 598 2.62 -18.44 46.84
N ALA A 599 1.65 -18.17 47.72
CA ALA A 599 0.35 -18.83 47.68
C ALA A 599 -0.56 -18.28 46.57
N ALA A 600 -0.55 -16.96 46.36
CA ALA A 600 -1.30 -16.31 45.29
C ALA A 600 -0.73 -16.66 43.91
N ASP A 601 0.58 -16.59 43.75
CA ASP A 601 1.30 -16.97 42.52
C ASP A 601 1.11 -18.47 42.20
N TRP A 602 1.08 -19.34 43.22
CA TRP A 602 0.76 -20.76 43.03
C TRP A 602 -0.68 -20.98 42.55
N VAL A 603 -1.66 -20.25 43.10
CA VAL A 603 -3.05 -20.31 42.63
C VAL A 603 -3.13 -19.76 41.20
N LEU A 604 -2.56 -18.58 40.95
CA LEU A 604 -2.61 -17.90 39.66
C LEU A 604 -1.93 -18.72 38.56
N GLN A 605 -0.76 -19.31 38.81
CA GLN A 605 -0.12 -20.23 37.87
C GLN A 605 -0.96 -21.47 37.56
N ARG A 606 -1.76 -21.95 38.51
CA ARG A 606 -2.61 -23.13 38.32
C ARG A 606 -3.88 -22.85 37.50
N VAL A 607 -4.29 -21.59 37.43
CA VAL A 607 -5.36 -21.09 36.52
C VAL A 607 -4.83 -20.34 35.29
N GLY A 608 -3.50 -20.27 35.11
CA GLY A 608 -2.87 -19.64 33.94
C GLY A 608 -2.93 -18.11 33.94
N LEU A 609 -3.03 -17.48 35.11
CA LEU A 609 -3.09 -16.02 35.28
C LEU A 609 -1.79 -15.48 35.88
N THR A 610 -1.52 -14.20 35.64
CA THR A 610 -0.45 -13.41 36.26
C THR A 610 -1.04 -12.28 37.10
N LEU A 611 -0.26 -11.68 38.01
CA LEU A 611 -0.69 -10.52 38.80
C LEU A 611 -1.03 -9.30 37.93
N SER A 612 -0.44 -9.20 36.75
CA SER A 612 -0.77 -8.21 35.71
C SER A 612 -2.21 -8.39 35.19
N ASP A 613 -2.65 -9.64 35.02
CA ASP A 613 -4.00 -9.96 34.55
C ASP A 613 -5.07 -9.58 35.57
N LEU A 614 -4.72 -9.55 36.87
CA LEU A 614 -5.64 -9.18 37.96
C LEU A 614 -5.84 -7.66 38.12
N ARG A 615 -5.20 -6.81 37.32
CA ARG A 615 -5.33 -5.36 37.45
C ARG A 615 -6.67 -4.88 36.89
N VAL A 616 -7.44 -4.21 37.74
CA VAL A 616 -8.81 -3.74 37.43
C VAL A 616 -8.82 -2.37 36.74
N LEU A 617 -7.77 -1.57 36.91
CA LEU A 617 -7.65 -0.23 36.31
C LEU A 617 -6.49 -0.21 35.31
N PRO A 618 -6.70 0.27 34.08
CA PRO A 618 -5.64 0.39 33.09
C PRO A 618 -4.65 1.49 33.49
N GLU A 619 -3.37 1.30 33.15
CA GLU A 619 -2.33 2.31 33.36
C GLU A 619 -2.44 3.45 32.34
N SER A 620 -2.01 4.64 32.73
CA SER A 620 -1.89 5.77 31.81
C SER A 620 -0.78 5.52 30.79
N ASP A 621 -1.03 5.90 29.54
CA ASP A 621 -0.02 5.87 28.49
C ASP A 621 1.13 6.85 28.79
N MET A 622 2.37 6.36 28.72
CA MET A 622 3.56 7.20 28.85
C MET A 622 3.90 7.86 27.50
N PRO A 623 4.39 9.12 27.49
CA PRO A 623 4.84 9.77 26.27
C PRO A 623 5.94 8.97 25.58
N TYR A 624 5.86 8.84 24.26
CA TYR A 624 6.82 8.07 23.48
C TYR A 624 8.07 8.90 23.13
N PRO A 625 9.29 8.39 23.35
CA PRO A 625 10.52 9.14 23.08
C PRO A 625 10.80 9.25 21.57
N VAL A 626 10.97 10.46 21.06
CA VAL A 626 11.41 10.70 19.68
C VAL A 626 12.93 10.56 19.63
N THR A 627 13.43 9.48 19.03
CA THR A 627 14.86 9.20 18.92
C THR A 627 15.46 9.79 17.65
N ASN A 628 16.78 10.03 17.66
CA ASN A 628 17.49 10.55 16.49
C ASN A 628 17.35 9.60 15.29
N GLY A 629 17.04 10.16 14.11
CA GLY A 629 16.86 9.40 12.87
C GLY A 629 15.55 8.62 12.76
N SER A 630 14.61 8.76 13.70
CA SER A 630 13.29 8.12 13.61
C SER A 630 12.21 9.11 13.17
N VAL A 631 11.24 8.61 12.41
CA VAL A 631 9.94 9.27 12.23
C VAL A 631 8.92 8.58 13.12
N VAL A 632 8.05 9.38 13.75
CA VAL A 632 7.02 8.91 14.66
C VAL A 632 5.67 9.46 14.19
N LEU A 633 4.72 8.56 13.98
CA LEU A 633 3.31 8.88 13.85
C LEU A 633 2.62 8.47 15.15
N ALA A 634 1.99 9.42 15.83
CA ALA A 634 1.35 9.20 17.13
C ALA A 634 -0.10 9.69 17.11
N GLN A 635 -0.93 9.09 17.93
CA GLN A 635 -2.28 9.53 18.22
C GLN A 635 -2.50 9.66 19.72
N ALA A 636 -3.07 10.78 20.13
CA ALA A 636 -3.43 11.05 21.51
C ALA A 636 -4.86 11.57 21.58
N ARG A 637 -5.70 10.88 22.35
CA ARG A 637 -7.04 11.35 22.69
C ARG A 637 -6.95 12.33 23.85
N GLN A 638 -7.43 13.54 23.64
CA GLN A 638 -7.48 14.58 24.67
C GLN A 638 -8.62 14.30 25.66
N PRO A 639 -8.45 14.62 26.95
CA PRO A 639 -9.52 14.52 27.94
C PRO A 639 -10.79 15.30 27.54
N GLU A 640 -10.61 16.39 26.81
CA GLU A 640 -11.69 17.24 26.30
C GLU A 640 -12.43 16.64 25.09
N GLY A 641 -11.90 15.57 24.49
CA GLY A 641 -12.55 14.81 23.43
C GLY A 641 -11.90 14.88 22.04
N GLY A 642 -10.93 15.77 21.79
CA GLY A 642 -10.25 15.83 20.50
C GLY A 642 -9.27 14.67 20.29
N LEU A 643 -9.17 14.14 19.06
CA LEU A 643 -8.15 13.20 18.64
C LEU A 643 -7.04 13.94 17.88
N TRP A 644 -5.84 13.95 18.45
CA TRP A 644 -4.67 14.58 17.85
C TRP A 644 -3.80 13.52 17.19
N THR A 645 -3.64 13.61 15.86
CA THR A 645 -2.68 12.78 15.09
C THR A 645 -1.44 13.62 14.80
N VAL A 646 -0.28 13.12 15.21
CA VAL A 646 0.99 13.86 15.19
C VAL A 646 2.01 13.08 14.37
N LEU A 647 2.44 13.66 13.25
CA LEU A 647 3.63 13.22 12.51
C LEU A 647 4.81 14.09 12.95
N THR A 648 5.85 13.45 13.46
CA THR A 648 7.02 14.16 13.98
C THR A 648 8.33 13.38 13.80
N GLY A 649 9.42 14.08 14.04
CA GLY A 649 10.79 13.57 14.01
C GLY A 649 11.73 14.57 14.67
N PRO A 650 13.03 14.25 14.78
CA PRO A 650 14.03 15.15 15.38
C PRO A 650 14.20 16.45 14.60
N ASP A 651 13.99 16.42 13.29
CA ASP A 651 14.09 17.55 12.36
C ASP A 651 13.20 17.32 11.11
N ALA A 652 13.00 18.37 10.32
CA ALA A 652 12.12 18.34 9.15
C ALA A 652 12.60 17.39 8.03
N ALA A 653 13.91 17.26 7.81
CA ALA A 653 14.47 16.41 6.76
C ALA A 653 14.35 14.92 7.11
N THR A 654 14.61 14.57 8.36
CA THR A 654 14.38 13.21 8.89
C THR A 654 12.89 12.87 8.81
N MET A 655 12.00 13.79 9.18
CA MET A 655 10.56 13.58 9.08
C MET A 655 10.10 13.35 7.63
N ARG A 656 10.55 14.17 6.67
CA ARG A 656 10.23 14.02 5.24
C ARG A 656 10.70 12.67 4.68
N SER A 657 11.96 12.32 4.90
CA SER A 657 12.53 11.05 4.40
C SER A 657 11.90 9.83 5.08
N GLY A 658 11.61 9.92 6.38
CA GLY A 658 10.94 8.87 7.13
C GLY A 658 9.50 8.62 6.68
N ILE A 659 8.68 9.67 6.49
CA ILE A 659 7.29 9.49 6.06
C ILE A 659 7.19 8.97 4.62
N ALA A 660 8.10 9.38 3.73
CA ALA A 660 8.19 8.83 2.38
C ALA A 660 8.40 7.31 2.38
N ARG A 661 9.14 6.78 3.37
CA ARG A 661 9.31 5.34 3.56
C ARG A 661 8.14 4.67 4.28
N MET A 662 7.61 5.30 5.33
CA MET A 662 6.49 4.73 6.10
C MET A 662 5.22 4.60 5.26
N THR A 663 5.03 5.48 4.26
CA THR A 663 3.85 5.44 3.36
C THR A 663 3.98 4.42 2.22
N VAL A 664 5.13 3.76 2.05
CA VAL A 664 5.26 2.58 1.19
C VAL A 664 4.31 1.50 1.71
N THR A 665 3.59 0.84 0.80
CA THR A 665 2.43 0.02 1.18
C THR A 665 2.73 -1.10 2.17
N GLU A 666 3.93 -1.68 2.14
CA GLU A 666 4.33 -2.74 3.08
C GLU A 666 4.44 -2.20 4.52
N GLN A 667 5.12 -1.06 4.69
CA GLN A 667 5.27 -0.37 5.98
C GLN A 667 3.95 0.24 6.43
N TRP A 668 3.19 0.86 5.51
CA TRP A 668 1.90 1.51 5.83
C TRP A 668 0.89 0.52 6.42
N ARG A 669 0.90 -0.75 5.96
CA ARG A 669 0.04 -1.82 6.48
C ARG A 669 0.44 -2.31 7.88
N GLN A 670 1.63 -1.96 8.36
CA GLN A 670 2.15 -2.28 9.69
C GLN A 670 1.91 -1.14 10.70
N VAL A 671 1.42 0.02 10.26
CA VAL A 671 1.08 1.13 11.15
C VAL A 671 -0.12 0.73 12.00
N ASP A 672 0.05 0.77 13.31
CA ASP A 672 -0.87 0.24 14.32
C ASP A 672 -0.71 0.97 15.67
N GLY A 673 -1.70 0.82 16.53
CA GLY A 673 -1.70 1.28 17.91
C GLY A 673 -1.73 2.80 18.05
N ARG A 674 -1.37 3.30 19.23
CA ARG A 674 -1.33 4.74 19.50
C ARG A 674 -0.07 5.42 18.98
N VAL A 675 1.01 4.67 18.77
CA VAL A 675 2.27 5.19 18.24
C VAL A 675 2.85 4.16 17.27
N SER A 676 3.29 4.63 16.11
CA SER A 676 4.03 3.86 15.12
C SER A 676 5.31 4.61 14.76
N MET A 677 6.45 3.95 14.86
CA MET A 677 7.76 4.54 14.52
C MET A 677 8.47 3.77 13.41
N LEU A 678 9.31 4.48 12.66
CA LEU A 678 10.23 3.89 11.69
C LEU A 678 11.60 4.54 11.83
N GLY A 679 12.62 3.73 12.17
CA GLY A 679 14.00 4.20 12.26
C GLY A 679 14.67 4.37 10.90
N ALA A 680 15.78 5.12 10.88
CA ALA A 680 16.54 5.49 9.69
C ALA A 680 17.00 4.30 8.83
N ASN A 681 17.16 3.11 9.39
CA ASN A 681 17.57 1.91 8.63
C ASN A 681 16.62 0.71 8.83
N ASP A 682 15.49 0.92 9.51
CA ASP A 682 14.58 -0.17 9.84
C ASP A 682 13.70 -0.52 8.62
N ALA A 683 13.53 -1.81 8.36
CA ALA A 683 12.64 -2.28 7.30
C ALA A 683 11.16 -2.29 7.72
N ASN A 684 10.91 -2.46 9.03
CA ASN A 684 9.58 -2.66 9.60
C ASN A 684 9.20 -1.51 10.55
N VAL A 685 7.89 -1.24 10.63
CA VAL A 685 7.32 -0.28 11.56
C VAL A 685 7.19 -0.94 12.94
N THR A 686 7.54 -0.21 14.00
CA THR A 686 7.29 -0.65 15.38
C THR A 686 6.07 0.09 15.92
N ALA A 687 5.06 -0.66 16.35
CA ALA A 687 3.81 -0.13 16.89
C ALA A 687 3.72 -0.31 18.41
N VAL A 688 3.10 0.65 19.09
CA VAL A 688 2.84 0.62 20.53
C VAL A 688 1.32 0.72 20.75
N PRO A 689 0.67 -0.31 21.31
CA PRO A 689 -0.77 -0.29 21.56
C PRO A 689 -1.13 0.69 22.69
N PRO A 690 -2.36 1.24 22.71
CA PRO A 690 -2.86 2.02 23.84
C PRO A 690 -3.05 1.14 25.08
N ARG A 691 -2.69 1.65 26.26
CA ARG A 691 -2.94 0.94 27.54
C ARG A 691 -4.38 1.07 28.02
N ALA A 692 -5.05 2.16 27.65
CA ALA A 692 -6.41 2.49 28.07
C ALA A 692 -7.25 3.03 26.89
N PRO A 693 -7.60 2.18 25.90
CA PRO A 693 -8.41 2.64 24.78
C PRO A 693 -9.81 3.09 25.25
N THR A 694 -10.30 4.15 24.62
CA THR A 694 -11.64 4.69 24.82
C THR A 694 -12.55 4.20 23.70
N LEU A 695 -13.69 3.63 24.07
CA LEU A 695 -14.73 3.24 23.11
C LEU A 695 -15.58 4.46 22.76
N ILE A 696 -15.59 4.80 21.48
CA ILE A 696 -16.40 5.88 20.92
C ILE A 696 -17.64 5.30 20.27
N GLN A 697 -18.77 5.90 20.62
CA GLN A 697 -20.04 5.61 19.98
C GLN A 697 -20.07 6.25 18.58
N THR A 698 -20.20 5.42 17.55
CA THR A 698 -20.22 5.84 16.14
C THR A 698 -21.61 5.81 15.51
N GLN A 699 -22.57 5.19 16.19
CA GLN A 699 -23.96 5.05 15.75
C GLN A 699 -24.94 5.44 16.85
N PRO A 700 -26.21 5.79 16.54
CA PRO A 700 -27.23 6.00 17.54
C PRO A 700 -27.35 4.81 18.52
N VAL A 701 -27.68 5.09 19.78
CA VAL A 701 -27.74 4.05 20.82
C VAL A 701 -28.77 2.99 20.43
N SER A 702 -28.32 1.73 20.35
CA SER A 702 -29.16 0.57 20.07
C SER A 702 -28.91 -0.50 21.11
N VAL A 703 -29.97 -1.06 21.70
CA VAL A 703 -29.86 -2.15 22.69
C VAL A 703 -29.18 -3.38 22.07
N TRP A 704 -29.42 -3.64 20.78
CA TRP A 704 -28.78 -4.73 20.06
C TRP A 704 -27.27 -4.50 19.90
N ASN A 705 -26.87 -3.28 19.53
CA ASN A 705 -25.45 -2.93 19.43
C ASN A 705 -24.78 -2.95 20.81
N LEU A 706 -25.42 -2.39 21.85
CA LEU A 706 -24.89 -2.41 23.22
C LEU A 706 -24.63 -3.83 23.73
N ARG A 707 -25.51 -4.78 23.38
CA ARG A 707 -25.29 -6.20 23.69
C ARG A 707 -24.04 -6.73 22.99
N LEU A 708 -23.82 -6.42 21.72
CA LEU A 708 -22.64 -6.85 20.97
C LEU A 708 -21.35 -6.20 21.49
N VAL A 709 -21.39 -4.90 21.79
CA VAL A 709 -20.27 -4.17 22.40
C VAL A 709 -19.91 -4.77 23.75
N ALA A 710 -20.92 -5.01 24.60
CA ALA A 710 -20.71 -5.66 25.89
C ALA A 710 -20.14 -7.07 25.75
N ALA A 711 -20.63 -7.86 24.80
CA ALA A 711 -20.12 -9.21 24.54
C ALA A 711 -18.64 -9.18 24.13
N ASN A 712 -18.26 -8.29 23.21
CA ASN A 712 -16.87 -8.16 22.77
C ASN A 712 -15.96 -7.65 23.90
N TRP A 713 -16.42 -6.66 24.69
CA TRP A 713 -15.66 -6.11 25.81
C TRP A 713 -15.47 -7.13 26.94
N PHE A 714 -16.51 -7.85 27.34
CA PHE A 714 -16.41 -8.90 28.36
C PHE A 714 -15.53 -10.07 27.92
N SER A 715 -15.52 -10.40 26.61
CA SER A 715 -14.64 -11.43 26.06
C SER A 715 -13.16 -11.03 26.21
N GLY A 716 -12.83 -9.75 25.99
CA GLY A 716 -11.50 -9.20 26.26
C GLY A 716 -11.17 -9.03 27.76
N ASN A 717 -12.20 -8.98 28.63
CA ASN A 717 -12.06 -8.70 30.06
C ASN A 717 -12.66 -9.83 30.93
N ILE A 718 -12.21 -11.07 30.73
CA ILE A 718 -12.83 -12.26 31.32
C ILE A 718 -12.89 -12.25 32.86
N LEU A 719 -11.93 -11.60 33.53
CA LEU A 719 -11.94 -11.46 34.99
C LEU A 719 -13.03 -10.51 35.48
N LEU A 720 -13.29 -9.43 34.75
CA LEU A 720 -14.41 -8.53 35.06
C LEU A 720 -15.75 -9.21 34.77
N PHE A 721 -15.83 -10.00 33.69
CA PHE A 721 -17.01 -10.80 33.39
C PHE A 721 -17.31 -11.81 34.51
N THR A 722 -16.31 -12.58 34.93
CA THR A 722 -16.47 -13.58 36.00
C THR A 722 -16.80 -12.94 37.35
N ALA A 723 -16.15 -11.81 37.69
CA ALA A 723 -16.47 -11.05 38.90
C ALA A 723 -17.91 -10.49 38.87
N ALA A 724 -18.35 -9.94 37.74
CA ALA A 724 -19.72 -9.44 37.56
C ALA A 724 -20.75 -10.58 37.69
N LEU A 725 -20.47 -11.74 37.10
CA LEU A 725 -21.33 -12.92 37.19
C LEU A 725 -21.40 -13.44 38.63
N ALA A 726 -20.27 -13.50 39.34
CA ALA A 726 -20.24 -13.88 40.75
C ALA A 726 -21.02 -12.88 41.62
N ALA A 727 -20.86 -11.58 41.40
CA ALA A 727 -21.61 -10.54 42.10
C ALA A 727 -23.12 -10.65 41.85
N MET A 728 -23.53 -10.88 40.61
CA MET A 728 -24.94 -11.13 40.26
C MET A 728 -25.48 -12.39 40.93
N ALA A 729 -24.70 -13.48 40.98
CA ALA A 729 -25.11 -14.70 41.66
C ALA A 729 -25.28 -14.47 43.18
N VAL A 730 -24.36 -13.73 43.82
CA VAL A 730 -24.46 -13.36 45.24
C VAL A 730 -25.67 -12.46 45.50
N LEU A 731 -25.92 -11.47 44.65
CA LEU A 731 -27.10 -10.61 44.75
C LEU A 731 -28.39 -11.41 44.58
N LEU A 732 -28.45 -12.33 43.61
CA LEU A 732 -29.60 -13.19 43.40
C LEU A 732 -29.83 -14.11 44.61
N MET A 733 -28.78 -14.69 45.17
CA MET A 733 -28.87 -15.47 46.41
C MET A 733 -29.37 -14.63 47.58
N ALA A 734 -28.86 -13.41 47.75
CA ALA A 734 -29.29 -12.50 48.82
C ALA A 734 -30.76 -12.07 48.68
N VAL A 735 -31.19 -11.73 47.46
CA VAL A 735 -32.59 -11.36 47.16
C VAL A 735 -33.51 -12.56 47.39
N THR A 736 -33.12 -13.74 46.90
CA THR A 736 -33.91 -14.97 47.07
C THR A 736 -34.02 -15.34 48.55
N ALA A 737 -32.93 -15.24 49.32
CA ALA A 737 -32.94 -15.45 50.76
C ALA A 737 -33.85 -14.46 51.49
N LEU A 738 -33.80 -13.17 51.14
CA LEU A 738 -34.67 -12.13 51.71
C LEU A 738 -36.16 -12.40 51.42
N VAL A 739 -36.49 -12.83 50.20
CA VAL A 739 -37.85 -13.20 49.81
C VAL A 739 -38.30 -14.44 50.58
N LEU A 740 -37.48 -15.49 50.66
CA LEU A 740 -37.80 -16.71 51.41
C LEU A 740 -37.98 -16.46 52.91
N VAL A 741 -37.18 -15.57 53.52
CA VAL A 741 -37.35 -15.20 54.93
C VAL A 741 -38.65 -14.43 55.17
N ARG A 742 -39.07 -13.58 54.23
CA ARG A 742 -40.33 -12.81 54.34
C ARG A 742 -41.57 -13.63 54.04
N VAL A 743 -41.51 -14.54 53.06
CA VAL A 743 -42.65 -15.37 52.63
C VAL A 743 -42.76 -16.65 53.46
N GLY A 744 -41.64 -17.23 53.90
CA GLY A 744 -41.59 -18.45 54.71
C GLY A 744 -41.96 -18.27 56.19
N ARG A 745 -42.17 -17.04 56.66
CA ARG A 745 -42.71 -16.74 58.00
C ARG A 745 -44.25 -16.69 57.98
N GLN A 746 -44.88 -17.83 57.66
CA GLN A 746 -46.26 -18.14 58.05
C GLN A 746 -46.39 -19.61 58.48
N LYS A 747 -45.77 -19.95 59.61
CA LYS A 747 -46.34 -20.70 60.75
C LYS A 747 -45.25 -21.09 61.74
#